data_AF-A0A370AL08-F1
#
_entry.id   AF-A0A370AL08-F1
#
_cell.length_a   1.000
_cell.length_b   1.000
_cell.length_c   1.000
_cell.angle_alpha   90.00
_cell.angle_beta   90.00
_cell.angle_gamma   90.00
#
_symmetry.space_group_name_H-M   'P 1'
#
loop_
_entity.id
_entity.type
_entity.pdbx_description
1 polymer ?
#
loop_
_entity_poly.entity_id
_entity_poly.type
_entity_poly.pdbx_seq_one_letter_code
_entity_poly.pdbx_strand_id
1 'polypeptide(L)'
;MILTFLILIPISLFSETLQPDTLDLFHRTEALIYSMDQRSEGSDEEQAVFSFIEDYLISKDISFEKQSLDDVEDRHSFSQNLIVRIPGIIEDEFIIAAAVDSYEESGKTAMNPALALSFINEWSERKPALSLTFIFTSGDTISRGFLGSHNFLNNYSFSNPAALLYLNLSDNKMLPEIFGSMEYLNTPEWFMEENREALQQAGLEYRIDSTALLINRAGLDTKQLAFSEFLNEDIPSISLLSSSLEGTDIDANPGQYFQYLHNMLTQLAGGIPETWENHYIYVGLRRDVLFHISEIQVLLFFMIAVSFSMLFPLFQERRISLNFKKFRKQLWTIPVIIFLCFLFFMLTTLMLEELLLFLEYKFIWELYPLYFFLLKGSGAIFLSILFINVMRGLPFPRNPHFYSYIAFIISLINLVIVLFISISFTPIMLLSLISVFLFVSFRNKSLKRLFMILSILPQFLVLIFLFSRDYTGVYEFFILSRVRGNWLLTFLTLPFICQLSSLSFYHHHYDKSRQEAKTALMTFTLGLSTAFLIYYSAQLNPYDKGYLQIVQLEDVMNLDRNIRELSLSSTDDMGSGFIIHNDKVIPLEDGGENLRIQGDVIESSLETIWESNEFLDRRLIDLTIESLLEPEEIILELKSDAPLVLYDCPFPYEIQPDLRSGRIYIGLNPPMPLNIPLVFSKNSKPDLLITALKGNSTYDLVLDKEDIDIKKRTIIKKTIRFDEFIRDKTESQ
;
A
#
# COMPACT_ATOMS: atom_id res chain seq x y z
N MET A 1 -34.30 -35.41 18.25
CA MET A 1 -34.18 -35.52 16.78
C MET A 1 -35.26 -34.75 16.03
N ILE A 2 -36.51 -34.63 16.53
CA ILE A 2 -37.54 -33.73 15.96
C ILE A 2 -37.45 -32.30 16.53
N LEU A 3 -36.88 -32.13 17.74
CA LEU A 3 -36.67 -30.81 18.36
C LEU A 3 -35.49 -30.01 17.75
N THR A 4 -34.59 -30.68 17.02
CA THR A 4 -33.44 -30.03 16.37
C THR A 4 -33.78 -29.43 15.00
N PHE A 5 -34.94 -29.77 14.45
CA PHE A 5 -35.39 -29.28 13.13
C PHE A 5 -36.25 -28.02 13.21
N LEU A 6 -36.71 -27.63 14.41
CA LEU A 6 -37.55 -26.45 14.63
C LEU A 6 -36.77 -25.18 15.03
N ILE A 7 -35.44 -25.27 15.16
CA ILE A 7 -34.54 -24.12 15.38
C ILE A 7 -33.83 -23.69 14.07
N LEU A 8 -34.05 -24.42 12.97
CA LEU A 8 -33.58 -24.09 11.62
C LEU A 8 -34.73 -23.52 10.75
N ILE A 9 -35.55 -22.64 11.32
CA ILE A 9 -36.28 -21.69 10.48
C ILE A 9 -35.30 -20.57 10.19
N PRO A 10 -34.91 -20.32 8.93
CA PRO A 10 -34.02 -19.22 8.62
C PRO A 10 -34.71 -17.93 9.06
N ILE A 11 -33.98 -17.10 9.81
CA ILE A 11 -34.36 -15.73 10.18
C ILE A 11 -34.51 -14.83 8.92
N SER A 12 -34.36 -15.38 7.71
CA SER A 12 -34.61 -14.74 6.42
C SER A 12 -36.06 -14.31 6.16
N LEU A 13 -36.98 -14.50 7.12
CA LEU A 13 -38.37 -14.02 7.01
C LEU A 13 -38.60 -12.67 7.72
N PHE A 14 -37.57 -12.10 8.35
CA PHE A 14 -37.56 -10.74 8.87
C PHE A 14 -36.46 -9.89 8.24
N SER A 15 -36.18 -10.05 6.93
CA SER A 15 -35.56 -8.93 6.23
C SER A 15 -36.64 -7.85 6.17
N GLU A 16 -36.46 -6.74 6.88
CA GLU A 16 -37.25 -5.55 6.62
C GLU A 16 -37.14 -5.31 5.12
N THR A 17 -38.26 -5.48 4.41
CA THR A 17 -38.29 -5.21 2.97
C THR A 17 -37.95 -3.75 2.84
N LEU A 18 -36.77 -3.46 2.28
CA LEU A 18 -36.35 -2.10 1.99
C LEU A 18 -37.49 -1.34 1.35
N GLN A 19 -37.65 -0.10 1.79
CA GLN A 19 -38.65 0.77 1.19
C GLN A 19 -38.32 0.89 -0.30
N PRO A 20 -39.27 0.60 -1.21
CA PRO A 20 -39.05 0.66 -2.66
C PRO A 20 -38.44 1.99 -3.11
N ASP A 21 -38.80 3.08 -2.42
CA ASP A 21 -38.32 4.44 -2.68
C ASP A 21 -36.81 4.58 -2.44
N THR A 22 -36.24 3.85 -1.46
CA THR A 22 -34.79 3.89 -1.16
C THR A 22 -33.98 3.18 -2.24
N LEU A 23 -34.51 2.07 -2.77
CA LEU A 23 -33.87 1.31 -3.84
C LEU A 23 -33.94 2.05 -5.18
N ASP A 24 -35.06 2.71 -5.48
CA ASP A 24 -35.20 3.57 -6.67
C ASP A 24 -34.25 4.77 -6.59
N LEU A 25 -34.12 5.40 -5.42
CA LEU A 25 -33.15 6.47 -5.20
C LEU A 25 -31.71 6.01 -5.40
N PHE A 26 -31.36 4.81 -4.92
CA PHE A 26 -30.02 4.23 -5.09
C PHE A 26 -29.68 4.12 -6.58
N HIS A 27 -30.50 3.43 -7.37
CA HIS A 27 -30.23 3.23 -8.80
C HIS A 27 -30.23 4.53 -9.59
N ARG A 28 -31.09 5.49 -9.26
CA ARG A 28 -31.10 6.80 -9.93
C ARG A 28 -29.83 7.59 -9.63
N THR A 29 -29.39 7.58 -8.37
CA THR A 29 -28.17 8.29 -7.94
C THR A 29 -26.94 7.64 -8.55
N GLU A 30 -26.84 6.32 -8.48
CA GLU A 30 -25.76 5.55 -9.10
C GLU A 30 -25.67 5.79 -10.60
N ALA A 31 -26.80 5.69 -11.33
CA ALA A 31 -26.81 5.91 -12.78
C ALA A 31 -26.42 7.34 -13.17
N LEU A 32 -26.83 8.34 -12.37
CA LEU A 32 -26.45 9.73 -12.58
C LEU A 32 -24.95 9.91 -12.37
N ILE A 33 -24.41 9.48 -11.22
CA ILE A 33 -23.00 9.63 -10.89
C ILE A 33 -22.11 8.84 -11.87
N TYR A 34 -22.55 7.64 -12.27
CA TYR A 34 -21.87 6.82 -13.28
C TYR A 34 -21.82 7.50 -14.65
N SER A 35 -22.82 8.33 -14.99
CA SER A 35 -22.84 9.08 -16.25
C SER A 35 -21.85 10.25 -16.29
N MET A 36 -21.35 10.69 -15.13
CA MET A 36 -20.44 11.84 -14.96
C MET A 36 -18.95 11.44 -15.04
N ASP A 37 -18.61 10.51 -15.94
CA ASP A 37 -17.28 9.95 -16.25
C ASP A 37 -16.18 10.08 -15.14
N GLN A 38 -14.99 10.62 -15.46
CA GLN A 38 -13.87 10.79 -14.52
C GLN A 38 -14.12 12.00 -13.58
N ARG A 39 -14.56 11.73 -12.35
CA ARG A 39 -14.75 12.72 -11.29
C ARG A 39 -13.41 13.01 -10.59
N SER A 40 -12.54 13.75 -11.23
CA SER A 40 -11.25 14.13 -10.63
C SER A 40 -11.42 15.29 -9.65
N GLU A 41 -10.53 15.39 -8.66
CA GLU A 41 -10.52 16.45 -7.64
C GLU A 41 -10.63 17.85 -8.28
N GLY A 42 -11.69 18.58 -7.97
CA GLY A 42 -11.97 19.93 -8.46
C GLY A 42 -12.66 20.02 -9.82
N SER A 43 -12.94 18.90 -10.51
CA SER A 43 -13.55 18.90 -11.85
C SER A 43 -15.02 19.32 -11.83
N ASP A 44 -15.53 19.76 -12.99
CA ASP A 44 -16.94 20.13 -13.16
C ASP A 44 -17.89 18.95 -12.87
N GLU A 45 -17.48 17.73 -13.23
CA GLU A 45 -18.22 16.50 -12.96
C GLU A 45 -18.32 16.21 -11.46
N GLU A 46 -17.23 16.39 -10.73
CA GLU A 46 -17.25 16.26 -9.26
C GLU A 46 -18.17 17.31 -8.63
N GLN A 47 -18.03 18.58 -9.03
CA GLN A 47 -18.87 19.65 -8.52
C GLN A 47 -20.36 19.41 -8.83
N ALA A 48 -20.67 18.82 -9.99
CA ALA A 48 -22.02 18.43 -10.36
C ALA A 48 -22.59 17.34 -9.43
N VAL A 49 -21.77 16.37 -9.00
CA VAL A 49 -22.19 15.36 -8.01
C VAL A 49 -22.45 16.00 -6.65
N PHE A 50 -21.55 16.86 -6.16
CA PHE A 50 -21.80 17.56 -4.89
C PHE A 50 -23.07 18.41 -4.96
N SER A 51 -23.25 19.17 -6.04
CA SER A 51 -24.46 19.99 -6.26
C SER A 51 -25.72 19.13 -6.27
N PHE A 52 -25.68 17.95 -6.90
CA PHE A 52 -26.79 17.01 -6.89
C PHE A 52 -27.12 16.51 -5.48
N ILE A 53 -26.11 16.13 -4.69
CA ILE A 53 -26.29 15.67 -3.31
C ILE A 53 -26.86 16.81 -2.44
N GLU A 54 -26.35 18.02 -2.59
CA GLU A 54 -26.84 19.21 -1.88
C GLU A 54 -28.30 19.52 -2.22
N ASP A 55 -28.65 19.58 -3.50
CA ASP A 55 -30.03 19.81 -3.96
C ASP A 55 -30.99 18.76 -3.39
N TYR A 56 -30.53 17.51 -3.32
CA TYR A 56 -31.27 16.43 -2.71
C TYR A 56 -31.51 16.68 -1.20
N LEU A 57 -30.46 16.99 -0.45
CA LEU A 57 -30.54 17.26 1.00
C LEU A 57 -31.43 18.48 1.30
N ILE A 58 -31.34 19.55 0.51
CA ILE A 58 -32.20 20.73 0.59
C ILE A 58 -33.67 20.34 0.35
N SER A 59 -33.93 19.51 -0.67
CA SER A 59 -35.30 19.07 -0.99
C SER A 59 -35.95 18.25 0.13
N LYS A 60 -35.13 17.66 1.01
CA LYS A 60 -35.55 16.84 2.15
C LYS A 60 -35.49 17.56 3.50
N ASP A 61 -35.12 18.84 3.52
CA ASP A 61 -34.93 19.64 4.75
C ASP A 61 -33.90 19.00 5.71
N ILE A 62 -32.85 18.39 5.15
CA ILE A 62 -31.76 17.77 5.92
C ILE A 62 -30.61 18.78 6.01
N SER A 63 -30.17 19.09 7.23
CA SER A 63 -29.04 19.98 7.45
C SER A 63 -27.71 19.33 7.06
N PHE A 64 -26.86 20.09 6.38
CA PHE A 64 -25.51 19.68 6.02
C PHE A 64 -24.52 20.84 6.22
N GLU A 65 -23.25 20.48 6.30
CA GLU A 65 -22.10 21.37 6.43
C GLU A 65 -21.18 21.17 5.23
N LYS A 66 -20.71 22.27 4.64
CA LYS A 66 -19.67 22.24 3.60
C LYS A 66 -18.35 22.62 4.22
N GLN A 67 -17.31 21.86 3.94
CA GLN A 67 -15.95 22.21 4.30
C GLN A 67 -15.12 22.33 3.03
N SER A 68 -14.67 23.54 2.73
CA SER A 68 -13.81 23.81 1.58
C SER A 68 -12.41 23.23 1.82
N LEU A 69 -11.76 22.75 0.76
CA LEU A 69 -10.39 22.23 0.80
C LEU A 69 -9.34 23.27 0.35
N ASP A 70 -9.72 24.55 0.33
CA ASP A 70 -8.86 25.70 -0.01
C ASP A 70 -7.85 26.05 1.10
N ASP A 71 -8.25 25.89 2.36
CA ASP A 71 -7.49 26.32 3.55
C ASP A 71 -6.67 25.18 4.21
N VAL A 72 -6.32 24.11 3.49
CA VAL A 72 -5.51 23.00 4.06
C VAL A 72 -4.03 23.43 4.18
N GLU A 73 -3.39 23.16 5.33
CA GLU A 73 -1.98 23.50 5.52
C GLU A 73 -1.09 22.88 4.43
N ASP A 74 -0.26 23.70 3.79
CA ASP A 74 0.68 23.35 2.72
C ASP A 74 0.07 22.77 1.41
N ARG A 75 -1.26 22.75 1.25
CA ARG A 75 -1.94 22.20 0.07
C ARG A 75 -3.21 22.96 -0.26
N HIS A 76 -3.59 22.99 -1.53
CA HIS A 76 -4.83 23.61 -1.99
C HIS A 76 -5.59 22.65 -2.89
N SER A 77 -6.92 22.70 -2.80
CA SER A 77 -7.86 22.03 -3.68
C SER A 77 -9.10 22.90 -3.89
N PHE A 78 -9.66 22.86 -5.09
CA PHE A 78 -10.96 23.50 -5.39
C PHE A 78 -12.15 22.61 -5.06
N SER A 79 -11.90 21.44 -4.45
CA SER A 79 -12.95 20.55 -4.00
C SER A 79 -13.43 20.87 -2.58
N GLN A 80 -14.38 20.09 -2.10
CA GLN A 80 -15.03 20.27 -0.81
C GLN A 80 -15.41 18.92 -0.21
N ASN A 81 -15.54 18.89 1.12
CA ASN A 81 -16.27 17.84 1.81
C ASN A 81 -17.71 18.28 2.05
N LEU A 82 -18.64 17.32 1.99
CA LEU A 82 -20.04 17.52 2.38
C LEU A 82 -20.37 16.60 3.56
N ILE A 83 -20.76 17.20 4.68
CA ILE A 83 -20.99 16.48 5.95
C ILE A 83 -22.46 16.55 6.31
N VAL A 84 -23.07 15.40 6.55
CA VAL A 84 -24.48 15.29 6.95
C VAL A 84 -24.55 14.62 8.32
N ARG A 85 -25.27 15.22 9.27
CA ARG A 85 -25.42 14.68 10.62
C ARG A 85 -26.88 14.35 10.92
N ILE A 86 -27.13 13.13 11.38
CA ILE A 86 -28.45 12.67 11.84
C ILE A 86 -28.33 12.32 13.32
N PRO A 87 -28.95 13.08 14.23
CA PRO A 87 -28.81 12.86 15.66
C PRO A 87 -29.48 11.56 16.11
N GLY A 88 -28.74 10.76 16.87
CA GLY A 88 -29.20 9.50 17.42
C GLY A 88 -29.92 9.63 18.76
N ILE A 89 -30.25 8.48 19.34
CA ILE A 89 -30.71 8.37 20.74
C ILE A 89 -29.51 8.52 21.69
N ILE A 90 -28.35 7.99 21.31
CA ILE A 90 -27.07 8.09 22.00
C ILE A 90 -26.17 9.07 21.22
N GLU A 91 -25.31 9.79 21.94
CA GLU A 91 -24.43 10.80 21.36
C GLU A 91 -23.15 10.21 20.71
N ASP A 92 -22.85 8.94 20.94
CA ASP A 92 -21.81 8.17 20.22
C ASP A 92 -22.07 8.22 18.71
N GLU A 93 -20.99 8.33 17.93
CA GLU A 93 -21.06 8.64 16.49
C GLU A 93 -20.58 7.48 15.62
N PHE A 94 -21.43 7.03 14.69
CA PHE A 94 -21.01 6.14 13.61
C PHE A 94 -20.86 6.95 12.31
N ILE A 95 -19.63 6.99 11.81
CA ILE A 95 -19.23 7.80 10.66
C ILE A 95 -19.17 6.91 9.42
N ILE A 96 -19.85 7.30 8.35
CA ILE A 96 -19.79 6.64 7.05
C ILE A 96 -19.16 7.62 6.07
N ALA A 97 -17.92 7.35 5.67
CA ALA A 97 -17.22 8.14 4.66
C ALA A 97 -17.36 7.48 3.28
N ALA A 98 -17.69 8.27 2.27
CA ALA A 98 -17.84 7.82 0.89
C ALA A 98 -17.07 8.77 -0.03
N ALA A 99 -16.08 8.24 -0.76
CA ALA A 99 -15.33 9.00 -1.75
C ALA A 99 -16.24 9.37 -2.93
N VAL A 100 -16.27 10.65 -3.29
CA VAL A 100 -16.99 11.17 -4.47
C VAL A 100 -16.11 11.11 -5.71
N ASP A 101 -14.82 11.38 -5.53
CA ASP A 101 -13.83 11.35 -6.58
C ASP A 101 -13.60 9.92 -7.10
N SER A 102 -13.21 9.84 -8.37
CA SER A 102 -12.80 8.59 -9.02
C SER A 102 -11.46 8.82 -9.71
N TYR A 103 -10.41 8.18 -9.18
CA TYR A 103 -9.11 8.12 -9.84
C TYR A 103 -8.95 6.84 -10.66
N GLU A 104 -8.06 6.83 -11.66
CA GLU A 104 -7.86 5.70 -12.57
C GLU A 104 -7.59 4.36 -11.86
N GLU A 105 -6.95 4.39 -10.69
CA GLU A 105 -6.64 3.20 -9.89
C GLU A 105 -7.83 2.69 -9.05
N SER A 106 -8.83 3.53 -8.78
CA SER A 106 -9.97 3.24 -7.87
C SER A 106 -11.25 2.79 -8.58
N GLY A 107 -11.22 2.60 -9.90
CA GLY A 107 -12.41 2.24 -10.67
C GLY A 107 -13.54 3.28 -10.61
N LYS A 108 -14.74 2.91 -11.07
CA LYS A 108 -15.89 3.83 -11.08
C LYS A 108 -16.61 3.76 -9.72
N THR A 109 -16.25 4.67 -8.81
CA THR A 109 -16.71 4.73 -7.40
C THR A 109 -18.17 5.19 -7.18
N ALA A 110 -19.03 5.19 -8.21
CA ALA A 110 -20.36 5.82 -8.17
C ALA A 110 -21.30 5.25 -7.09
N MET A 111 -21.11 3.98 -6.73
CA MET A 111 -21.95 3.28 -5.76
C MET A 111 -21.76 3.77 -4.31
N ASN A 112 -20.57 4.24 -3.94
CA ASN A 112 -20.27 4.65 -2.56
C ASN A 112 -21.14 5.85 -2.15
N PRO A 113 -21.15 6.98 -2.90
CA PRO A 113 -22.03 8.09 -2.59
C PRO A 113 -23.52 7.75 -2.77
N ALA A 114 -23.87 6.85 -3.72
CA ALA A 114 -25.25 6.40 -3.90
C ALA A 114 -25.78 5.61 -2.69
N LEU A 115 -24.99 4.68 -2.14
CA LEU A 115 -25.32 3.93 -0.94
C LEU A 115 -25.49 4.86 0.27
N ALA A 116 -24.54 5.79 0.46
CA ALA A 116 -24.60 6.76 1.55
C ALA A 116 -25.84 7.66 1.47
N LEU A 117 -26.14 8.22 0.29
CA LEU A 117 -27.30 9.10 0.10
C LEU A 117 -28.63 8.39 0.32
N SER A 118 -28.76 7.15 -0.17
CA SER A 118 -29.95 6.35 0.05
C SER A 118 -30.13 5.97 1.52
N PHE A 119 -29.03 5.70 2.24
CA PHE A 119 -29.09 5.42 3.67
C PHE A 119 -29.46 6.67 4.50
N ILE A 120 -28.97 7.85 4.09
CA ILE A 120 -29.41 9.15 4.65
C ILE A 120 -30.91 9.33 4.48
N ASN A 121 -31.46 9.06 3.30
CA ASN A 121 -32.90 9.20 3.05
C ASN A 121 -33.72 8.34 4.03
N GLU A 122 -33.32 7.08 4.23
CA GLU A 122 -34.02 6.17 5.14
C GLU A 122 -33.99 6.66 6.61
N TRP A 123 -32.82 7.09 7.08
CA TRP A 123 -32.65 7.54 8.47
C TRP A 123 -33.02 9.00 8.71
N SER A 124 -33.29 9.80 7.67
CA SER A 124 -33.79 11.16 7.85
C SER A 124 -35.17 11.21 8.51
N GLU A 125 -35.97 10.15 8.35
CA GLU A 125 -37.33 10.05 8.89
C GLU A 125 -37.39 9.35 10.26
N ARG A 126 -36.28 8.76 10.72
CA ARG A 126 -36.21 7.92 11.93
C ARG A 126 -35.04 8.33 12.80
N LYS A 127 -35.17 8.24 14.13
CA LYS A 127 -34.02 8.46 15.00
C LYS A 127 -33.19 7.17 15.09
N PRO A 128 -31.93 7.16 14.59
CA PRO A 128 -31.04 6.02 14.78
C PRO A 128 -30.64 5.84 16.24
N ALA A 129 -30.16 4.64 16.59
CA ALA A 129 -29.69 4.38 17.96
C ALA A 129 -28.46 5.23 18.31
N LEU A 130 -27.51 5.31 17.39
CA LEU A 130 -26.32 6.16 17.45
C LEU A 130 -26.49 7.39 16.56
N SER A 131 -25.74 8.44 16.83
CA SER A 131 -25.65 9.57 15.91
C SER A 131 -24.91 9.13 14.65
N LEU A 132 -25.46 9.47 13.49
CA LEU A 132 -24.86 9.14 12.19
C LEU A 132 -24.22 10.38 11.60
N THR A 133 -22.97 10.26 11.16
CA THR A 133 -22.29 11.31 10.40
C THR A 133 -21.88 10.73 9.05
N PHE A 134 -22.33 11.34 7.97
CA PHE A 134 -21.94 10.96 6.61
C PHE A 134 -20.96 11.99 6.07
N ILE A 135 -19.88 11.52 5.47
CA ILE A 135 -18.86 12.37 4.86
C ILE A 135 -18.77 11.98 3.39
N PHE A 136 -19.16 12.88 2.50
CA PHE A 136 -18.82 12.80 1.09
C PHE A 136 -17.50 13.53 0.91
N THR A 137 -16.43 12.76 0.69
CA THR A 137 -15.03 13.23 0.69
C THR A 137 -14.47 13.29 -0.72
N SER A 138 -13.48 14.17 -0.93
CA SER A 138 -12.72 14.32 -2.16
C SER A 138 -11.23 14.58 -1.88
N GLY A 139 -10.37 14.35 -2.87
CA GLY A 139 -8.92 14.55 -2.75
C GLY A 139 -8.26 13.48 -1.88
N ASP A 140 -8.93 12.34 -1.71
CA ASP A 140 -8.51 11.25 -0.83
C ASP A 140 -7.58 10.26 -1.52
N THR A 141 -6.53 10.79 -2.14
CA THR A 141 -5.50 10.02 -2.86
C THR A 141 -4.16 10.00 -2.13
N ILE A 142 -3.39 8.93 -2.31
CA ILE A 142 -2.05 8.77 -1.69
C ILE A 142 -1.10 9.89 -2.13
N SER A 143 -1.11 10.24 -3.42
CA SER A 143 -0.24 11.28 -3.99
C SER A 143 -0.51 12.68 -3.41
N ARG A 144 -1.73 12.90 -2.94
CA ARG A 144 -2.20 14.16 -2.35
C ARG A 144 -2.31 14.07 -0.83
N GLY A 145 -1.94 12.93 -0.23
CA GLY A 145 -1.95 12.67 1.21
C GLY A 145 -3.32 12.90 1.87
N PHE A 146 -4.37 12.35 1.25
CA PHE A 146 -5.72 12.26 1.80
C PHE A 146 -6.33 13.58 2.27
N LEU A 147 -6.44 14.55 1.35
CA LEU A 147 -6.84 15.93 1.66
C LEU A 147 -8.21 16.03 2.33
N GLY A 148 -9.21 15.31 1.81
CA GLY A 148 -10.57 15.37 2.33
C GLY A 148 -10.67 14.83 3.74
N SER A 149 -10.10 13.65 3.98
CA SER A 149 -10.03 13.02 5.30
C SER A 149 -9.23 13.89 6.30
N HIS A 150 -8.11 14.47 5.88
CA HIS A 150 -7.29 15.33 6.73
C HIS A 150 -8.00 16.65 7.09
N ASN A 151 -8.65 17.31 6.12
CA ASN A 151 -9.44 18.52 6.35
C ASN A 151 -10.59 18.27 7.34
N PHE A 152 -11.28 17.13 7.19
CA PHE A 152 -12.34 16.74 8.12
C PHE A 152 -11.79 16.61 9.55
N LEU A 153 -10.69 15.89 9.76
CA LEU A 153 -10.09 15.71 11.07
C LEU A 153 -9.65 17.03 11.72
N ASN A 154 -9.14 17.99 10.94
CA ASN A 154 -8.71 19.29 11.46
C ASN A 154 -9.89 20.19 11.88
N ASN A 155 -11.01 20.10 11.16
CA ASN A 155 -12.16 20.98 11.36
C ASN A 155 -13.28 20.35 12.22
N TYR A 156 -13.25 19.03 12.43
CA TYR A 156 -14.27 18.30 13.17
C TYR A 156 -13.83 17.99 14.60
N SER A 157 -14.59 18.48 15.59
CA SER A 157 -14.35 18.16 16.99
C SER A 157 -15.15 16.93 17.42
N PHE A 158 -14.46 15.83 17.73
CA PHE A 158 -15.07 14.64 18.32
C PHE A 158 -15.38 14.90 19.81
N SER A 159 -16.65 15.12 20.14
CA SER A 159 -17.10 15.25 21.54
C SER A 159 -17.38 13.91 22.20
N ASN A 160 -17.65 12.87 21.40
CA ASN A 160 -18.06 11.54 21.84
C ASN A 160 -17.24 10.47 21.14
N PRO A 161 -17.22 9.22 21.67
CA PRO A 161 -16.63 8.08 20.96
C PRO A 161 -17.20 7.97 19.55
N ALA A 162 -16.31 7.78 18.58
CA ALA A 162 -16.67 7.67 17.17
C ALA A 162 -16.06 6.41 16.55
N ALA A 163 -16.71 5.84 15.54
CA ALA A 163 -16.17 4.74 14.73
C ALA A 163 -16.48 5.00 13.26
N LEU A 164 -15.55 4.69 12.36
CA LEU A 164 -15.63 5.07 10.95
C LEU A 164 -15.63 3.86 10.00
N LEU A 165 -16.61 3.82 9.10
CA LEU A 165 -16.65 2.94 7.95
C LEU A 165 -16.38 3.76 6.68
N TYR A 166 -15.26 3.47 6.01
CA TYR A 166 -14.88 4.09 4.73
C TYR A 166 -15.31 3.20 3.56
N LEU A 167 -16.31 3.63 2.80
CA LEU A 167 -16.80 2.95 1.60
C LEU A 167 -15.90 3.28 0.40
N ASN A 168 -15.17 2.28 -0.10
CA ASN A 168 -14.30 2.41 -1.27
C ASN A 168 -14.44 1.17 -2.17
N LEU A 169 -15.66 0.94 -2.63
CA LEU A 169 -15.99 -0.09 -3.60
C LEU A 169 -15.76 0.47 -5.01
N SER A 170 -14.91 -0.21 -5.79
CA SER A 170 -14.47 0.21 -7.14
C SER A 170 -15.26 -0.45 -8.26
N ASP A 171 -15.88 -1.60 -7.98
CA ASP A 171 -16.59 -2.45 -8.95
C ASP A 171 -17.79 -3.13 -8.27
N ASN A 172 -18.93 -3.14 -8.98
CA ASN A 172 -20.20 -3.68 -8.49
C ASN A 172 -20.24 -5.20 -8.47
N LYS A 173 -19.33 -5.90 -9.15
CA LYS A 173 -19.29 -7.38 -9.19
C LYS A 173 -18.17 -7.96 -8.35
N MET A 174 -17.36 -7.12 -7.73
CA MET A 174 -16.27 -7.58 -6.88
C MET A 174 -16.76 -7.88 -5.47
N LEU A 175 -16.20 -8.95 -4.90
CA LEU A 175 -16.45 -9.36 -3.52
C LEU A 175 -15.93 -8.29 -2.56
N PRO A 176 -16.73 -7.86 -1.56
CA PRO A 176 -16.29 -6.89 -0.57
C PRO A 176 -15.16 -7.45 0.30
N GLU A 177 -14.11 -6.66 0.48
CA GLU A 177 -12.96 -6.93 1.31
C GLU A 177 -12.93 -5.98 2.50
N ILE A 178 -12.93 -6.54 3.71
CA ILE A 178 -12.76 -5.77 4.94
C ILE A 178 -11.27 -5.53 5.14
N PHE A 179 -10.89 -4.24 5.15
CA PHE A 179 -9.51 -3.81 5.32
C PHE A 179 -9.41 -2.85 6.52
N GLY A 180 -8.61 -3.24 7.52
CA GLY A 180 -8.52 -2.54 8.81
C GLY A 180 -7.11 -2.53 9.37
N SER A 181 -6.13 -2.22 8.53
CA SER A 181 -4.72 -2.18 8.94
C SER A 181 -3.95 -1.07 8.27
N MET A 182 -3.04 -0.47 9.01
CA MET A 182 -2.04 0.49 8.54
C MET A 182 -0.67 0.14 9.12
N GLU A 183 0.34 0.97 8.84
CA GLU A 183 1.68 0.77 9.40
C GLU A 183 1.63 0.75 10.94
N TYR A 184 2.10 -0.35 11.56
CA TYR A 184 2.14 -0.58 13.01
C TYR A 184 0.80 -0.66 13.76
N LEU A 185 -0.32 -0.28 13.16
CA LEU A 185 -1.62 -0.22 13.82
C LEU A 185 -2.71 -0.96 13.03
N ASN A 186 -3.53 -1.71 13.75
CA ASN A 186 -4.72 -2.34 13.22
C ASN A 186 -5.95 -1.76 13.92
N THR A 187 -7.06 -1.75 13.19
CA THR A 187 -8.42 -1.55 13.69
C THR A 187 -8.68 -2.49 14.87
N PRO A 188 -9.46 -2.10 15.89
CA PRO A 188 -9.72 -2.99 17.02
C PRO A 188 -10.50 -4.24 16.62
N GLU A 189 -10.20 -5.36 17.30
CA GLU A 189 -10.80 -6.68 17.05
C GLU A 189 -12.32 -6.64 17.00
N TRP A 190 -12.96 -5.96 17.95
CA TRP A 190 -14.41 -5.87 18.01
C TRP A 190 -14.99 -5.28 16.71
N PHE A 191 -14.37 -4.24 16.15
CA PHE A 191 -14.91 -3.58 14.97
C PHE A 191 -14.74 -4.44 13.71
N MET A 192 -13.62 -5.18 13.61
CA MET A 192 -13.46 -6.19 12.56
C MET A 192 -14.53 -7.28 12.64
N GLU A 193 -14.82 -7.79 13.84
CA GLU A 193 -15.82 -8.84 14.05
C GLU A 193 -17.25 -8.35 13.80
N GLU A 194 -17.61 -7.14 14.23
CA GLU A 194 -18.94 -6.58 13.95
C GLU A 194 -19.15 -6.45 12.43
N ASN A 195 -18.18 -5.91 11.68
CA ASN A 195 -18.23 -5.84 10.21
C ASN A 195 -18.38 -7.23 9.57
N ARG A 196 -17.59 -8.21 10.05
CA ARG A 196 -17.64 -9.61 9.59
C ARG A 196 -19.03 -10.21 9.79
N GLU A 197 -19.60 -10.02 10.97
CA GLU A 197 -20.92 -10.56 11.32
C GLU A 197 -22.04 -9.84 10.59
N ALA A 198 -21.95 -8.52 10.42
CA ALA A 198 -22.93 -7.72 9.69
C ALA A 198 -23.03 -8.15 8.22
N LEU A 199 -21.90 -8.36 7.54
CA LEU A 199 -21.85 -8.86 6.16
C LEU A 199 -22.43 -10.28 6.07
N GLN A 200 -22.04 -11.15 7.00
CA GLN A 200 -22.52 -12.53 7.04
C GLN A 200 -24.04 -12.59 7.27
N GLN A 201 -24.58 -11.76 8.17
CA GLN A 201 -26.02 -11.67 8.44
C GLN A 201 -26.80 -11.08 7.25
N ALA A 202 -26.18 -10.18 6.48
CA ALA A 202 -26.72 -9.65 5.24
C ALA A 202 -26.71 -10.66 4.07
N GLY A 203 -26.05 -11.81 4.24
CA GLY A 203 -25.88 -12.82 3.21
C GLY A 203 -24.85 -12.44 2.14
N LEU A 204 -23.97 -11.48 2.44
CA LEU A 204 -22.86 -11.09 1.59
C LEU A 204 -21.66 -12.00 1.87
N GLU A 205 -21.11 -12.57 0.80
CA GLU A 205 -19.77 -13.16 0.87
C GLU A 205 -18.75 -12.02 1.04
N TYR A 206 -17.70 -12.24 1.83
CA TYR A 206 -16.68 -11.23 2.10
C TYR A 206 -15.29 -11.86 2.16
N ARG A 207 -14.26 -11.02 2.11
CA ARG A 207 -12.87 -11.42 2.31
C ARG A 207 -12.22 -10.57 3.39
N ILE A 208 -11.36 -11.20 4.19
CA ILE A 208 -10.41 -10.52 5.06
C ILE A 208 -9.02 -10.96 4.63
N ASP A 209 -8.17 -10.05 4.19
CA ASP A 209 -6.77 -10.38 3.92
C ASP A 209 -5.96 -10.42 5.23
N SER A 210 -6.04 -11.57 5.89
CA SER A 210 -5.25 -11.87 7.08
C SER A 210 -3.75 -11.63 6.93
N THR A 211 -3.21 -11.76 5.71
CA THR A 211 -1.79 -11.56 5.46
C THR A 211 -1.47 -10.07 5.43
N ALA A 212 -2.30 -9.26 4.78
CA ALA A 212 -2.17 -7.80 4.79
C ALA A 212 -2.20 -7.24 6.22
N LEU A 213 -3.15 -7.69 7.06
CA LEU A 213 -3.25 -7.28 8.46
C LEU A 213 -1.98 -7.57 9.27
N LEU A 214 -1.26 -8.65 8.96
CA LEU A 214 -0.01 -9.02 9.63
C LEU A 214 1.19 -8.21 9.15
N ILE A 215 1.27 -7.95 7.83
CA ILE A 215 2.39 -7.24 7.21
C ILE A 215 2.33 -5.75 7.53
N ASN A 216 1.16 -5.13 7.39
CA ASN A 216 0.97 -3.70 7.65
C ASN A 216 1.30 -3.38 9.11
N ARG A 217 0.78 -4.17 10.06
CA ARG A 217 1.13 -4.00 11.47
C ARG A 217 2.61 -4.29 11.78
N ALA A 218 3.30 -5.06 10.94
CA ALA A 218 4.75 -5.26 11.08
C ALA A 218 5.59 -4.07 10.58
N GLY A 219 4.95 -3.09 9.92
CA GLY A 219 5.62 -1.98 9.24
C GLY A 219 6.39 -2.42 8.00
N LEU A 220 5.92 -3.49 7.34
CA LEU A 220 6.61 -4.08 6.19
C LEU A 220 5.96 -3.73 4.84
N ASP A 221 4.75 -3.19 4.85
CA ASP A 221 4.03 -2.71 3.68
C ASP A 221 3.43 -1.33 3.98
N THR A 222 3.33 -0.51 2.93
CA THR A 222 3.01 0.92 2.99
C THR A 222 1.70 1.23 2.27
N LYS A 223 0.81 0.24 2.07
CA LYS A 223 -0.51 0.49 1.48
C LYS A 223 -1.33 1.36 2.43
N GLN A 224 -1.21 2.67 2.25
CA GLN A 224 -1.98 3.68 2.93
C GLN A 224 -3.27 3.94 2.15
N LEU A 225 -4.36 4.14 2.88
CA LEU A 225 -5.69 4.43 2.34
C LEU A 225 -6.30 5.52 3.22
N ALA A 226 -7.24 6.31 2.71
CA ALA A 226 -7.79 7.46 3.43
C ALA A 226 -8.27 7.16 4.87
N PHE A 227 -8.86 5.97 5.11
CA PHE A 227 -9.27 5.56 6.45
C PHE A 227 -8.13 5.51 7.49
N SER A 228 -6.86 5.40 7.06
CA SER A 228 -5.70 5.36 7.96
C SER A 228 -5.45 6.70 8.66
N GLU A 229 -5.86 7.83 8.08
CA GLU A 229 -5.80 9.12 8.77
C GLU A 229 -6.62 9.10 10.06
N PHE A 230 -7.79 8.45 10.02
CA PHE A 230 -8.64 8.28 11.21
C PHE A 230 -8.04 7.30 12.23
N LEU A 231 -7.41 6.22 11.76
CA LEU A 231 -6.70 5.31 12.68
C LEU A 231 -5.55 6.02 13.41
N ASN A 232 -4.84 6.94 12.74
CA ASN A 232 -3.76 7.73 13.33
C ASN A 232 -4.25 8.66 14.46
N GLU A 233 -5.49 9.14 14.37
CA GLU A 233 -6.14 9.99 15.38
C GLU A 233 -6.91 9.16 16.45
N ASP A 234 -6.55 7.88 16.63
CA ASP A 234 -7.15 6.96 17.60
C ASP A 234 -8.67 6.75 17.41
N ILE A 235 -9.18 6.87 16.18
CA ILE A 235 -10.59 6.58 15.83
C ILE A 235 -10.66 5.17 15.23
N PRO A 236 -11.44 4.23 15.80
CA PRO A 236 -11.68 2.92 15.21
C PRO A 236 -12.24 3.05 13.79
N SER A 237 -11.42 2.76 12.78
CA SER A 237 -11.83 2.90 11.39
C SER A 237 -11.54 1.65 10.57
N ILE A 238 -12.37 1.40 9.56
CA ILE A 238 -12.26 0.27 8.64
C ILE A 238 -12.63 0.73 7.25
N SER A 239 -12.07 0.12 6.21
CA SER A 239 -12.47 0.35 4.83
C SER A 239 -13.07 -0.90 4.22
N LEU A 240 -14.15 -0.71 3.46
CA LEU A 240 -14.76 -1.74 2.64
C LEU A 240 -14.29 -1.54 1.19
N LEU A 241 -13.43 -2.44 0.73
CA LEU A 241 -12.79 -2.40 -0.59
C LEU A 241 -13.43 -3.41 -1.55
N SER A 242 -13.29 -3.20 -2.85
CA SER A 242 -13.56 -4.24 -3.84
C SER A 242 -12.35 -5.16 -4.00
N SER A 243 -12.54 -6.46 -3.77
CA SER A 243 -11.46 -7.45 -3.94
C SER A 243 -11.29 -7.89 -5.40
N SER A 244 -10.16 -8.50 -5.73
CA SER A 244 -9.91 -9.08 -7.06
C SER A 244 -10.78 -10.30 -7.43
N LEU A 245 -11.72 -10.72 -6.57
CA LEU A 245 -12.57 -11.89 -6.77
C LEU A 245 -13.99 -11.45 -7.10
N GLU A 246 -14.67 -12.14 -8.01
CA GLU A 246 -16.10 -11.95 -8.25
C GLU A 246 -16.91 -12.30 -7.00
N GLY A 247 -17.89 -11.45 -6.69
CA GLY A 247 -18.81 -11.57 -5.57
C GLY A 247 -20.26 -11.29 -5.99
N THR A 248 -21.11 -10.94 -5.02
CA THR A 248 -22.50 -10.59 -5.29
C THR A 248 -22.59 -9.23 -5.95
N ASP A 249 -23.26 -9.19 -7.10
CA ASP A 249 -23.50 -7.96 -7.86
C ASP A 249 -24.36 -6.98 -7.05
N ILE A 250 -23.77 -5.82 -6.73
CA ILE A 250 -24.37 -4.74 -5.94
C ILE A 250 -25.59 -4.18 -6.65
N ASP A 251 -25.52 -3.95 -7.96
CA ASP A 251 -26.63 -3.42 -8.75
C ASP A 251 -27.81 -4.40 -8.75
N ALA A 252 -27.51 -5.70 -8.74
CA ALA A 252 -28.54 -6.73 -8.73
C ALA A 252 -29.18 -6.93 -7.34
N ASN A 253 -28.43 -6.68 -6.26
CA ASN A 253 -28.87 -6.94 -4.89
C ASN A 253 -28.45 -5.83 -3.90
N PRO A 254 -28.79 -4.55 -4.14
CA PRO A 254 -28.32 -3.46 -3.28
C PRO A 254 -28.91 -3.57 -1.87
N GLY A 255 -30.04 -4.26 -1.74
CA GLY A 255 -30.66 -4.51 -0.45
C GLY A 255 -29.83 -5.31 0.55
N GLN A 256 -28.89 -6.12 0.09
CA GLN A 256 -27.96 -6.81 0.99
C GLN A 256 -26.96 -5.82 1.61
N TYR A 257 -26.49 -4.83 0.85
CA TYR A 257 -25.58 -3.79 1.36
C TYR A 257 -26.27 -2.86 2.35
N PHE A 258 -27.54 -2.51 2.11
CA PHE A 258 -28.32 -1.79 3.11
C PHE A 258 -28.56 -2.63 4.37
N GLN A 259 -28.88 -3.92 4.22
CA GLN A 259 -29.02 -4.82 5.37
C GLN A 259 -27.72 -4.90 6.18
N TYR A 260 -26.56 -4.89 5.50
CA TYR A 260 -25.26 -4.81 6.15
C TYR A 260 -25.11 -3.53 7.00
N LEU A 261 -25.39 -2.34 6.44
CA LEU A 261 -25.33 -1.08 7.19
C LEU A 261 -26.32 -1.05 8.37
N HIS A 262 -27.51 -1.63 8.20
CA HIS A 262 -28.49 -1.79 9.28
C HIS A 262 -28.01 -2.74 10.38
N ASN A 263 -27.39 -3.86 10.02
CA ASN A 263 -26.82 -4.80 10.98
C ASN A 263 -25.70 -4.13 11.79
N MET A 264 -24.83 -3.35 11.13
CA MET A 264 -23.78 -2.56 11.79
C MET A 264 -24.35 -1.59 12.82
N LEU A 265 -25.37 -0.81 12.44
CA LEU A 265 -26.03 0.11 13.38
C LEU A 265 -26.67 -0.60 14.56
N THR A 266 -27.26 -1.78 14.30
CA THR A 266 -27.91 -2.58 15.33
C THR A 266 -26.91 -3.16 16.33
N GLN A 267 -25.77 -3.63 15.83
CA GLN A 267 -24.67 -4.15 16.65
C GLN A 267 -24.05 -3.08 17.54
N LEU A 268 -23.86 -1.87 17.00
CA LEU A 268 -23.28 -0.75 17.72
C LEU A 268 -24.29 0.02 18.58
N ALA A 269 -25.58 -0.36 18.57
CA ALA A 269 -26.64 0.35 19.30
C ALA A 269 -26.41 0.47 20.82
N GLY A 270 -25.52 -0.34 21.39
CA GLY A 270 -25.11 -0.28 22.80
C GLY A 270 -24.05 0.79 23.12
N GLY A 271 -23.53 1.50 22.12
CA GLY A 271 -22.40 2.43 22.24
C GLY A 271 -21.11 1.87 21.67
N ILE A 272 -20.11 2.74 21.47
CA ILE A 272 -18.82 2.38 20.88
C ILE A 272 -17.84 1.95 21.99
N PRO A 273 -17.28 0.72 21.93
CA PRO A 273 -16.35 0.25 22.94
C PRO A 273 -15.03 1.03 22.96
N GLU A 274 -14.53 1.37 24.14
CA GLU A 274 -13.19 1.98 24.33
C GLU A 274 -12.03 0.98 24.26
N THR A 275 -12.32 -0.34 24.23
CA THR A 275 -11.28 -1.37 24.21
C THR A 275 -10.64 -1.48 22.84
N TRP A 276 -9.30 -1.39 22.78
CA TRP A 276 -8.55 -1.51 21.54
C TRP A 276 -7.59 -2.71 21.54
N GLU A 277 -8.09 -3.87 21.13
CA GLU A 277 -7.26 -5.06 20.91
C GLU A 277 -6.78 -5.09 19.45
N ASN A 278 -5.47 -4.86 19.23
CA ASN A 278 -4.85 -4.80 17.89
C ASN A 278 -4.04 -6.07 17.54
N HIS A 279 -4.03 -7.07 18.41
CA HIS A 279 -3.24 -8.29 18.27
C HIS A 279 -4.06 -9.56 18.07
N TYR A 280 -4.90 -9.58 17.04
CA TYR A 280 -5.64 -10.75 16.62
C TYR A 280 -5.05 -11.37 15.34
N ILE A 281 -5.48 -12.60 15.03
CA ILE A 281 -5.11 -13.32 13.82
C ILE A 281 -6.35 -13.97 13.22
N TYR A 282 -6.54 -13.75 11.92
CA TYR A 282 -7.48 -14.51 11.10
C TYR A 282 -6.73 -15.61 10.34
N VAL A 283 -7.22 -16.84 10.42
CA VAL A 283 -6.66 -17.97 9.66
C VAL A 283 -7.76 -18.58 8.80
N GLY A 284 -7.72 -18.31 7.50
CA GLY A 284 -8.65 -18.89 6.53
C GLY A 284 -8.09 -20.19 5.93
N LEU A 285 -8.84 -21.29 6.04
CA LEU A 285 -8.57 -22.53 5.28
C LEU A 285 -9.36 -22.58 3.95
N ARG A 286 -10.54 -21.93 3.91
CA ARG A 286 -11.42 -21.71 2.76
C ARG A 286 -12.11 -20.34 2.92
N ARG A 287 -12.69 -19.81 1.83
CA ARG A 287 -13.40 -18.51 1.80
C ARG A 287 -14.37 -18.32 2.97
N ASP A 288 -15.07 -19.38 3.35
CA ASP A 288 -16.17 -19.30 4.34
C ASP A 288 -15.77 -19.71 5.76
N VAL A 289 -14.53 -20.15 5.99
CA VAL A 289 -14.08 -20.66 7.29
C VAL A 289 -12.83 -19.90 7.73
N LEU A 290 -13.09 -18.81 8.46
CA LEU A 290 -12.08 -18.01 9.15
C LEU A 290 -12.02 -18.45 10.61
N PHE A 291 -10.85 -18.93 11.03
CA PHE A 291 -10.56 -19.12 12.45
C PHE A 291 -10.00 -17.81 13.01
N HIS A 292 -10.66 -17.30 14.03
CA HIS A 292 -10.23 -16.13 14.76
C HIS A 292 -9.44 -16.56 16.01
N ILE A 293 -8.25 -15.97 16.22
CA ILE A 293 -7.41 -16.18 17.40
C ILE A 293 -7.14 -14.81 18.03
N SER A 294 -7.73 -14.57 19.20
CA SER A 294 -7.53 -13.33 19.95
C SER A 294 -6.15 -13.25 20.61
N GLU A 295 -5.76 -12.04 21.02
CA GLU A 295 -4.46 -11.78 21.67
C GLU A 295 -4.25 -12.69 22.89
N ILE A 296 -5.27 -12.81 23.73
CA ILE A 296 -5.25 -13.63 24.95
C ILE A 296 -4.94 -15.10 24.63
N GLN A 297 -5.50 -15.63 23.54
CA GLN A 297 -5.27 -17.01 23.12
C GLN A 297 -3.83 -17.20 22.65
N VAL A 298 -3.28 -16.24 21.90
CA VAL A 298 -1.87 -16.26 21.46
C VAL A 298 -0.93 -16.22 22.67
N LEU A 299 -1.18 -15.33 23.64
CA LEU A 299 -0.42 -15.22 24.87
C LEU A 299 -0.46 -16.51 25.70
N LEU A 300 -1.64 -17.12 25.83
CA LEU A 300 -1.80 -18.36 26.57
C LEU A 300 -1.02 -19.52 25.91
N PHE A 301 -1.09 -19.63 24.58
CA PHE A 301 -0.34 -20.63 23.83
C PHE A 301 1.18 -20.43 23.97
N PHE A 302 1.64 -19.18 23.91
CA PHE A 302 3.03 -18.80 24.17
C PHE A 302 3.49 -19.21 25.57
N MET A 303 2.72 -18.84 26.60
CA MET A 303 3.04 -19.17 28.00
C MET A 303 3.13 -20.69 28.22
N ILE A 304 2.23 -21.47 27.61
CA ILE A 304 2.28 -22.94 27.66
C ILE A 304 3.54 -23.46 26.98
N ALA A 305 3.87 -22.99 25.78
CA ALA A 305 5.02 -23.47 25.02
C ALA A 305 6.36 -23.14 25.70
N VAL A 306 6.50 -21.94 26.25
CA VAL A 306 7.69 -21.53 27.03
C VAL A 306 7.78 -22.34 28.33
N SER A 307 6.68 -22.50 29.06
CA SER A 307 6.66 -23.30 30.28
C SER A 307 7.09 -24.74 30.02
N PHE A 308 6.55 -25.36 28.96
CA PHE A 308 6.95 -26.71 28.57
C PHE A 308 8.44 -26.80 28.16
N SER A 309 8.92 -25.79 27.44
CA SER A 309 10.33 -25.66 27.04
C SER A 309 11.26 -25.51 28.25
N MET A 310 10.84 -24.79 29.31
CA MET A 310 11.59 -24.62 30.55
C MET A 310 11.56 -25.86 31.46
N LEU A 311 10.49 -26.65 31.43
CA LEU A 311 10.40 -27.91 32.17
C LEU A 311 11.27 -29.01 31.55
N PHE A 312 11.56 -28.93 30.26
CA PHE A 312 12.33 -29.96 29.55
C PHE A 312 13.72 -30.26 30.12
N PRO A 313 14.55 -29.25 30.49
CA PRO A 313 15.82 -29.50 31.16
C PRO A 313 15.72 -30.41 32.37
N LEU A 314 14.61 -30.38 33.11
CA LEU A 314 14.38 -31.20 34.30
C LEU A 314 14.29 -32.70 33.95
N PHE A 315 13.70 -33.05 32.81
CA PHE A 315 13.57 -34.45 32.36
C PHE A 315 14.88 -35.02 31.79
N GLN A 316 15.89 -34.19 31.51
CA GLN A 316 17.18 -34.61 30.92
C GLN A 316 18.41 -34.08 31.67
N GLU A 317 18.26 -33.74 32.95
CA GLU A 317 19.25 -33.03 33.77
C GLU A 317 20.67 -33.62 33.66
N ARG A 318 20.82 -34.95 33.82
CA ARG A 318 22.13 -35.62 33.75
C ARG A 318 22.80 -35.50 32.38
N ARG A 319 22.02 -35.53 31.29
CA ARG A 319 22.56 -35.41 29.92
C ARG A 319 22.95 -33.98 29.61
N ILE A 320 22.11 -33.02 30.01
CA ILE A 320 22.33 -31.59 29.78
C ILE A 320 23.54 -31.13 30.57
N SER A 321 23.68 -31.51 31.84
CA SER A 321 24.84 -31.13 32.68
C SER A 321 26.18 -31.60 32.09
N LEU A 322 26.25 -32.85 31.59
CA LEU A 322 27.46 -33.39 30.95
C LEU A 322 27.78 -32.70 29.62
N ASN A 323 26.75 -32.36 28.83
CA ASN A 323 26.94 -31.68 27.55
C ASN A 323 27.23 -30.18 27.72
N PHE A 324 26.68 -29.54 28.75
CA PHE A 324 26.85 -28.11 29.02
C PHE A 324 28.30 -27.74 29.34
N LYS A 325 29.01 -28.58 30.10
CA LYS A 325 30.46 -28.37 30.35
C LYS A 325 31.29 -28.37 29.07
N LYS A 326 30.92 -29.18 28.07
CA LYS A 326 31.56 -29.22 26.74
C LYS A 326 31.14 -28.02 25.90
N PHE A 327 29.85 -27.68 25.94
CA PHE A 327 29.24 -26.54 25.25
C PHE A 327 29.89 -25.21 25.64
N ARG A 328 30.10 -24.93 26.94
CA ARG A 328 30.67 -23.67 27.42
C ARG A 328 32.03 -23.34 26.82
N LYS A 329 32.87 -24.35 26.55
CA LYS A 329 34.20 -24.17 25.95
C LYS A 329 34.15 -23.79 24.47
N GLN A 330 33.00 -23.96 23.82
CA GLN A 330 32.79 -23.79 22.39
C GLN A 330 31.81 -22.63 22.08
N LEU A 331 31.42 -21.84 23.09
CA LEU A 331 30.51 -20.70 22.92
C LEU A 331 31.02 -19.68 21.89
N TRP A 332 32.33 -19.52 21.77
CA TRP A 332 32.94 -18.60 20.80
C TRP A 332 32.58 -18.92 19.35
N THR A 333 32.17 -20.16 19.04
CA THR A 333 31.83 -20.52 17.66
C THR A 333 30.44 -20.03 17.25
N ILE A 334 29.56 -19.71 18.20
CA ILE A 334 28.20 -19.21 17.94
C ILE A 334 28.24 -17.88 17.16
N PRO A 335 28.91 -16.81 17.65
CA PRO A 335 28.98 -15.55 16.91
C PRO A 335 29.65 -15.70 15.54
N VAL A 336 30.62 -16.62 15.41
CA VAL A 336 31.27 -16.91 14.12
C VAL A 336 30.28 -17.56 13.13
N ILE A 337 29.49 -18.54 13.58
CA ILE A 337 28.48 -19.21 12.75
C ILE A 337 27.38 -18.21 12.32
N ILE A 338 26.94 -17.35 13.24
CA ILE A 338 25.99 -16.27 12.95
C ILE A 338 26.56 -15.34 11.87
N PHE A 339 27.77 -14.81 12.08
CA PHE A 339 28.41 -13.87 11.16
C PHE A 339 28.64 -14.47 9.77
N LEU A 340 29.03 -15.74 9.69
CA LEU A 340 29.22 -16.41 8.41
C LEU A 340 27.91 -16.65 7.66
N CYS A 341 26.85 -17.01 8.37
CA CYS A 341 25.53 -17.15 7.76
C CYS A 341 25.06 -15.80 7.17
N PHE A 342 25.25 -14.71 7.92
CA PHE A 342 25.03 -13.36 7.42
C PHE A 342 25.88 -13.04 6.19
N LEU A 343 27.18 -13.36 6.23
CA LEU A 343 28.09 -13.14 5.11
C LEU A 343 27.65 -13.91 3.86
N PHE A 344 27.14 -15.12 3.98
CA PHE A 344 26.65 -15.89 2.83
C PHE A 344 25.39 -15.27 2.21
N PHE A 345 24.45 -14.76 3.02
CA PHE A 345 23.31 -14.00 2.49
C PHE A 345 23.74 -12.67 1.86
N MET A 346 24.73 -12.00 2.43
CA MET A 346 25.28 -10.77 1.87
C MET A 346 25.95 -11.03 0.52
N LEU A 347 26.75 -12.08 0.40
CA LEU A 347 27.38 -12.49 -0.87
C LEU A 347 26.34 -12.85 -1.94
N THR A 348 25.27 -13.55 -1.59
CA THR A 348 24.21 -13.84 -2.57
C THR A 348 23.39 -12.62 -2.93
N THR A 349 23.21 -11.67 -2.02
CA THR A 349 22.57 -10.38 -2.32
C THR A 349 23.40 -9.60 -3.34
N LEU A 350 24.72 -9.49 -3.13
CA LEU A 350 25.62 -8.84 -4.09
C LEU A 350 25.60 -9.54 -5.45
N MET A 351 25.60 -10.87 -5.46
CA MET A 351 25.47 -11.64 -6.70
C MET A 351 24.16 -11.33 -7.45
N LEU A 352 23.05 -11.16 -6.73
CA LEU A 352 21.76 -10.79 -7.33
C LEU A 352 21.77 -9.37 -7.87
N GLU A 353 22.32 -8.41 -7.14
CA GLU A 353 22.46 -7.02 -7.63
C GLU A 353 23.27 -6.97 -8.92
N GLU A 354 24.41 -7.67 -8.99
CA GLU A 354 25.23 -7.75 -10.20
C GLU A 354 24.52 -8.47 -11.35
N LEU A 355 23.74 -9.52 -11.05
CA LEU A 355 22.93 -10.22 -12.05
C LEU A 355 21.84 -9.30 -12.63
N LEU A 356 21.14 -8.53 -11.79
CA LEU A 356 20.12 -7.58 -12.22
C LEU A 356 20.72 -6.44 -13.04
N LEU A 357 21.92 -5.97 -12.70
CA LEU A 357 22.66 -4.99 -13.50
C LEU A 357 23.07 -5.56 -14.86
N PHE A 358 23.51 -6.81 -14.91
CA PHE A 358 23.89 -7.49 -16.16
C PHE A 358 22.69 -7.73 -17.09
N LEU A 359 21.51 -7.96 -16.53
CA LEU A 359 20.28 -8.16 -17.30
C LEU A 359 19.68 -6.84 -17.81
N GLU A 360 20.17 -5.68 -17.37
CA GLU A 360 19.61 -4.34 -17.64
C GLU A 360 18.18 -4.12 -17.09
N TYR A 361 17.48 -5.18 -16.68
CA TYR A 361 16.16 -5.16 -16.04
C TYR A 361 16.24 -5.08 -14.51
N LYS A 362 16.30 -3.85 -13.97
CA LYS A 362 16.43 -3.63 -12.52
C LYS A 362 15.25 -4.14 -11.68
N PHE A 363 14.05 -4.27 -12.25
CA PHE A 363 12.80 -4.57 -11.54
C PHE A 363 12.23 -5.97 -11.83
N ILE A 364 12.93 -6.83 -12.57
CA ILE A 364 12.44 -8.19 -12.90
C ILE A 364 12.19 -9.08 -11.66
N TRP A 365 12.80 -8.72 -10.52
CA TRP A 365 12.56 -9.39 -9.24
C TRP A 365 11.20 -9.04 -8.63
N GLU A 366 10.54 -7.94 -9.01
CA GLU A 366 9.17 -7.64 -8.60
C GLU A 366 8.17 -8.57 -9.27
N LEU A 367 8.46 -8.96 -10.52
CA LEU A 367 7.66 -9.89 -11.32
C LEU A 367 7.80 -11.34 -10.85
N TYR A 368 9.02 -11.73 -10.48
CA TYR A 368 9.36 -13.11 -10.08
C TYR A 368 9.99 -13.17 -8.68
N PRO A 369 9.35 -12.63 -7.64
CA PRO A 369 9.99 -12.38 -6.36
C PRO A 369 10.32 -13.68 -5.62
N LEU A 370 9.41 -14.67 -5.67
CA LEU A 370 9.67 -16.01 -5.11
C LEU A 370 10.90 -16.66 -5.76
N TYR A 371 11.07 -16.49 -7.07
CA TYR A 371 12.19 -17.08 -7.80
C TYR A 371 13.53 -16.45 -7.37
N PHE A 372 13.62 -15.12 -7.30
CA PHE A 372 14.83 -14.42 -6.84
C PHE A 372 15.13 -14.71 -5.36
N PHE A 373 14.08 -14.86 -4.53
CA PHE A 373 14.22 -15.31 -3.16
C PHE A 373 14.78 -16.75 -3.06
N LEU A 374 14.27 -17.68 -3.89
CA LEU A 374 14.79 -19.04 -3.96
C LEU A 374 16.24 -19.09 -4.46
N LEU A 375 16.61 -18.22 -5.41
CA LEU A 375 17.98 -18.07 -5.87
C LEU A 375 18.90 -17.58 -4.72
N LYS A 376 18.48 -16.56 -3.96
CA LYS A 376 19.19 -16.08 -2.77
C LYS A 376 19.36 -17.17 -1.72
N GLY A 377 18.28 -17.87 -1.38
CA GLY A 377 18.25 -18.93 -0.38
C GLY A 377 19.07 -20.15 -0.78
N SER A 378 18.97 -20.59 -2.03
CA SER A 378 19.74 -21.73 -2.56
C SER A 378 21.23 -21.45 -2.58
N GLY A 379 21.63 -20.23 -2.99
CA GLY A 379 23.02 -19.79 -2.92
C GLY A 379 23.56 -19.75 -1.49
N ALA A 380 22.78 -19.23 -0.53
CA ALA A 380 23.21 -19.15 0.87
C ALA A 380 23.35 -20.55 1.51
N ILE A 381 22.42 -21.47 1.21
CA ILE A 381 22.49 -22.86 1.67
C ILE A 381 23.67 -23.59 1.02
N PHE A 382 23.90 -23.39 -0.28
CA PHE A 382 25.05 -23.93 -1.00
C PHE A 382 26.38 -23.51 -0.35
N LEU A 383 26.56 -22.20 -0.13
CA LEU A 383 27.75 -21.66 0.55
C LEU A 383 27.90 -22.20 1.97
N SER A 384 26.79 -22.31 2.72
CA SER A 384 26.80 -22.88 4.08
C SER A 384 27.27 -24.33 4.11
N ILE A 385 26.82 -25.16 3.18
CA ILE A 385 27.21 -26.59 3.12
C ILE A 385 28.64 -26.73 2.61
N LEU A 386 29.05 -25.94 1.61
CA LEU A 386 30.42 -25.88 1.15
C LEU A 386 31.35 -25.52 2.32
N PHE A 387 30.98 -24.52 3.09
CA PHE A 387 31.68 -24.14 4.31
C PHE A 387 31.75 -25.29 5.31
N ILE A 388 30.63 -25.95 5.65
CA ILE A 388 30.62 -27.12 6.56
C ILE A 388 31.61 -28.21 6.10
N ASN A 389 31.75 -28.44 4.80
CA ASN A 389 32.72 -29.40 4.26
C ASN A 389 34.17 -28.94 4.46
N VAL A 390 34.47 -27.66 4.22
CA VAL A 390 35.80 -27.05 4.47
C VAL A 390 36.14 -27.07 5.96
N MET A 391 35.17 -26.78 6.82
CA MET A 391 35.33 -26.70 8.27
C MET A 391 35.67 -28.01 8.96
N ARG A 392 35.56 -29.16 8.28
CA ARG A 392 35.99 -30.44 8.84
C ARG A 392 37.46 -30.44 9.26
N GLY A 393 38.30 -29.60 8.64
CA GLY A 393 39.71 -29.40 9.00
C GLY A 393 39.98 -28.41 10.14
N LEU A 394 38.98 -27.61 10.55
CA LEU A 394 39.13 -26.52 11.51
C LEU A 394 38.67 -26.92 12.93
N PRO A 395 39.03 -26.17 14.00
CA PRO A 395 38.75 -26.53 15.39
C PRO A 395 37.28 -26.30 15.80
N PHE A 396 36.34 -26.63 14.92
CA PHE A 396 34.91 -26.50 15.18
C PHE A 396 34.35 -27.74 15.89
N PRO A 397 33.25 -27.60 16.65
CA PRO A 397 32.65 -28.69 17.39
C PRO A 397 32.19 -29.78 16.43
N ARG A 398 32.64 -31.01 16.65
CA ARG A 398 32.19 -32.20 15.88
C ARG A 398 31.05 -32.95 16.58
N ASN A 399 30.61 -32.47 17.73
CA ASN A 399 29.55 -33.12 18.49
C ASN A 399 28.18 -32.73 17.91
N PRO A 400 27.37 -33.68 17.39
CA PRO A 400 26.06 -33.36 16.83
C PRO A 400 25.13 -32.70 17.86
N HIS A 401 25.26 -33.04 19.14
CA HIS A 401 24.45 -32.44 20.19
C HIS A 401 24.72 -30.94 20.35
N PHE A 402 25.93 -30.45 20.05
CA PHE A 402 26.26 -29.02 20.13
C PHE A 402 25.34 -28.20 19.21
N TYR A 403 25.26 -28.56 17.93
CA TYR A 403 24.41 -27.86 16.96
C TYR A 403 22.91 -28.07 17.23
N SER A 404 22.50 -29.25 17.71
CA SER A 404 21.11 -29.48 18.15
C SER A 404 20.69 -28.48 19.25
N TYR A 405 21.53 -28.27 20.27
CA TYR A 405 21.20 -27.33 21.35
C TYR A 405 21.27 -25.86 20.91
N ILE A 406 22.20 -25.51 20.02
CA ILE A 406 22.25 -24.17 19.43
C ILE A 406 21.00 -23.87 18.62
N ALA A 407 20.54 -24.82 17.79
CA ALA A 407 19.32 -24.65 17.03
C ALA A 407 18.13 -24.32 17.94
N PHE A 408 18.02 -25.01 19.08
CA PHE A 408 16.99 -24.73 20.07
C PHE A 408 17.14 -23.36 20.75
N ILE A 409 18.36 -23.00 21.19
CA ILE A 409 18.62 -21.69 21.82
C ILE A 409 18.32 -20.55 20.84
N ILE A 410 18.78 -20.66 19.59
CA ILE A 410 18.51 -19.64 18.57
C ILE A 410 17.03 -19.59 18.24
N SER A 411 16.34 -20.72 18.13
CA SER A 411 14.88 -20.73 17.93
C SER A 411 14.12 -20.06 19.08
N LEU A 412 14.60 -20.19 20.33
CA LEU A 412 14.04 -19.49 21.48
C LEU A 412 14.32 -17.97 21.40
N ILE A 413 15.54 -17.58 21.03
CA ILE A 413 15.90 -16.17 20.81
C ILE A 413 15.04 -15.58 19.68
N ASN A 414 14.88 -16.29 18.57
CA ASN A 414 14.02 -15.86 17.47
C ASN A 414 12.57 -15.68 17.91
N LEU A 415 12.04 -16.61 18.72
CA LEU A 415 10.69 -16.46 19.26
C LEU A 415 10.56 -15.18 20.10
N VAL A 416 11.55 -14.89 20.96
CA VAL A 416 11.57 -13.66 21.77
C VAL A 416 11.68 -12.41 20.89
N ILE A 417 12.57 -12.42 19.89
CA ILE A 417 12.72 -11.30 18.94
C ILE A 417 11.41 -11.07 18.20
N VAL A 418 10.77 -12.13 17.71
CA VAL A 418 9.51 -12.03 16.98
C VAL A 418 8.38 -11.54 17.89
N LEU A 419 8.34 -11.96 19.15
CA LEU A 419 7.40 -11.43 20.14
C LEU A 419 7.55 -9.91 20.33
N PHE A 420 8.78 -9.39 20.32
CA PHE A 420 9.05 -7.95 20.39
C PHE A 420 8.68 -7.20 19.10
N ILE A 421 8.80 -7.84 17.94
CA ILE A 421 8.43 -7.23 16.66
C ILE A 421 6.91 -7.19 16.51
N SER A 422 6.27 -8.36 16.60
CA SER A 422 4.81 -8.46 16.58
C SER A 422 4.35 -9.83 17.06
N ILE A 423 3.48 -9.82 18.06
CA ILE A 423 2.97 -11.04 18.69
C ILE A 423 2.26 -11.98 17.71
N SER A 424 1.70 -11.50 16.60
CA SER A 424 0.98 -12.40 15.68
C SER A 424 1.87 -13.30 14.82
N PHE A 425 3.17 -13.03 14.70
CA PHE A 425 4.08 -14.00 14.08
C PHE A 425 4.51 -15.11 15.06
N THR A 426 4.16 -14.97 16.34
CA THR A 426 4.52 -15.92 17.41
C THR A 426 4.02 -17.34 17.12
N PRO A 427 2.77 -17.59 16.67
CA PRO A 427 2.31 -18.95 16.40
C PRO A 427 3.17 -19.69 15.37
N ILE A 428 3.62 -19.00 14.32
CA ILE A 428 4.50 -19.54 13.28
C ILE A 428 5.85 -19.95 13.89
N MET A 429 6.45 -19.05 14.68
CA MET A 429 7.72 -19.32 15.35
C MET A 429 7.62 -20.39 16.44
N LEU A 430 6.47 -20.48 17.09
CA LEU A 430 6.22 -21.46 18.14
C LEU A 430 6.09 -22.86 17.56
N LEU A 431 5.44 -23.03 16.41
CA LEU A 431 5.42 -24.30 15.69
C LEU A 431 6.82 -24.73 15.23
N SER A 432 7.65 -23.77 14.80
CA SER A 432 9.07 -24.01 14.51
C SER A 432 9.82 -24.45 15.76
N LEU A 433 9.64 -23.76 16.90
CA LEU A 433 10.27 -24.10 18.17
C LEU A 433 9.87 -25.48 18.68
N ILE A 434 8.58 -25.85 18.62
CA ILE A 434 8.11 -27.20 18.97
C ILE A 434 8.79 -28.24 18.09
N SER A 435 8.90 -27.97 16.79
CA SER A 435 9.56 -28.90 15.86
C SER A 435 11.06 -29.03 16.15
N VAL A 436 11.75 -27.92 16.42
CA VAL A 436 13.16 -27.93 16.87
C VAL A 436 13.31 -28.68 18.19
N PHE A 437 12.38 -28.48 19.11
CA PHE A 437 12.35 -29.16 20.39
C PHE A 437 12.22 -30.69 20.23
N LEU A 438 11.30 -31.15 19.39
CA LEU A 438 11.12 -32.56 19.08
C LEU A 438 12.36 -33.11 18.37
N PHE A 439 13.00 -32.35 17.46
CA PHE A 439 14.28 -32.69 16.84
C PHE A 439 15.39 -32.96 17.87
N VAL A 440 15.51 -32.11 18.91
CA VAL A 440 16.50 -32.29 19.98
C VAL A 440 16.18 -33.52 20.84
N SER A 441 14.90 -33.78 21.07
CA SER A 441 14.41 -34.82 21.99
C SER A 441 14.53 -36.25 21.42
N PHE A 442 14.20 -36.43 20.14
CA PHE A 442 14.17 -37.77 19.55
C PHE A 442 15.56 -38.31 19.19
N ARG A 443 15.77 -39.62 19.39
CA ARG A 443 17.02 -40.31 19.02
C ARG A 443 17.01 -40.87 17.60
N ASN A 444 15.82 -41.15 17.06
CA ASN A 444 15.65 -41.75 15.74
C ASN A 444 16.01 -40.75 14.64
N LYS A 445 16.94 -41.12 13.74
CA LYS A 445 17.39 -40.28 12.63
C LYS A 445 16.27 -39.90 11.67
N SER A 446 15.31 -40.79 11.44
CA SER A 446 14.18 -40.50 10.54
C SER A 446 13.23 -39.49 11.15
N LEU A 447 12.92 -39.61 12.45
CA LEU A 447 12.13 -38.60 13.16
C LEU A 447 12.84 -37.25 13.22
N LYS A 448 14.17 -37.22 13.42
CA LYS A 448 14.93 -35.97 13.33
C LYS A 448 14.80 -35.31 11.95
N ARG A 449 14.92 -36.08 10.86
CA ARG A 449 14.72 -35.52 9.50
C ARG A 449 13.31 -34.96 9.32
N LEU A 450 12.29 -35.68 9.79
CA LEU A 450 10.91 -35.22 9.76
C LEU A 450 10.75 -33.89 10.52
N PHE A 451 11.21 -33.80 11.76
CA PHE A 451 11.09 -32.57 12.56
C PHE A 451 11.93 -31.40 12.05
N MET A 452 13.05 -31.66 11.38
CA MET A 452 13.81 -30.61 10.68
C MET A 452 13.00 -30.02 9.51
N ILE A 453 12.26 -30.86 8.76
CA ILE A 453 11.37 -30.40 7.70
C ILE A 453 10.17 -29.65 8.30
N LEU A 454 9.56 -30.17 9.37
CA LEU A 454 8.45 -29.48 10.04
C LEU A 454 8.87 -28.14 10.67
N SER A 455 10.13 -27.95 11.07
CA SER A 455 10.56 -26.66 11.61
C SER A 455 10.69 -25.56 10.57
N ILE A 456 10.96 -25.89 9.30
CA ILE A 456 11.08 -24.91 8.21
C ILE A 456 9.76 -24.68 7.46
N LEU A 457 8.90 -25.70 7.42
CA LEU A 457 7.66 -25.66 6.64
C LEU A 457 6.76 -24.44 6.96
N PRO A 458 6.48 -24.06 8.23
CA PRO A 458 5.62 -22.92 8.53
C PRO A 458 6.20 -21.60 8.04
N GLN A 459 7.50 -21.40 8.21
CA GLN A 459 8.20 -20.19 7.74
C GLN A 459 8.19 -20.12 6.21
N PHE A 460 8.41 -21.26 5.55
CA PHE A 460 8.41 -21.33 4.09
C PHE A 460 7.02 -21.11 3.49
N LEU A 461 5.95 -21.64 4.10
CA LEU A 461 4.58 -21.39 3.66
C LEU A 461 4.22 -19.91 3.78
N VAL A 462 4.56 -19.26 4.89
CA VAL A 462 4.36 -17.83 5.06
C VAL A 462 5.09 -17.06 3.97
N LEU A 463 6.35 -17.38 3.70
CA LEU A 463 7.11 -16.74 2.62
C LEU A 463 6.47 -16.95 1.25
N ILE A 464 5.97 -18.15 0.92
CA ILE A 464 5.23 -18.37 -0.33
C ILE A 464 4.00 -17.46 -0.40
N PHE A 465 3.21 -17.37 0.68
CA PHE A 465 2.05 -16.51 0.72
C PHE A 465 2.41 -15.03 0.57
N LEU A 466 3.49 -14.58 1.23
CA LEU A 466 4.02 -13.22 1.09
C LEU A 466 4.44 -12.92 -0.34
N PHE A 467 5.16 -13.84 -0.99
CA PHE A 467 5.64 -13.69 -2.37
C PHE A 467 4.60 -13.96 -3.46
N SER A 468 3.37 -14.33 -3.08
CA SER A 468 2.24 -14.52 -4.01
C SER A 468 1.30 -13.31 -4.04
N ARG A 469 1.69 -12.20 -3.41
CA ARG A 469 0.87 -11.00 -3.15
C ARG A 469 1.73 -9.77 -3.37
N ASP A 470 1.20 -8.73 -4.00
CA ASP A 470 1.97 -7.56 -4.46
C ASP A 470 2.49 -6.67 -3.32
N TYR A 471 3.45 -7.17 -2.55
CA TYR A 471 4.13 -6.48 -1.45
C TYR A 471 5.57 -6.15 -1.83
N THR A 472 5.76 -5.18 -2.72
CA THR A 472 7.07 -4.80 -3.27
C THR A 472 8.09 -4.43 -2.18
N GLY A 473 7.66 -3.72 -1.13
CA GLY A 473 8.51 -3.42 0.03
C GLY A 473 9.03 -4.67 0.76
N VAL A 474 8.19 -5.70 0.90
CA VAL A 474 8.59 -6.99 1.49
C VAL A 474 9.60 -7.70 0.60
N TYR A 475 9.38 -7.67 -0.71
CA TYR A 475 10.25 -8.31 -1.69
C TYR A 475 11.65 -7.69 -1.67
N GLU A 476 11.73 -6.36 -1.74
CA GLU A 476 12.99 -5.62 -1.67
C GLU A 476 13.71 -5.92 -0.34
N PHE A 477 12.97 -5.92 0.77
CA PHE A 477 13.52 -6.20 2.10
C PHE A 477 14.16 -7.59 2.17
N PHE A 478 13.52 -8.65 1.66
CA PHE A 478 14.06 -10.00 1.73
C PHE A 478 15.10 -10.32 0.65
N ILE A 479 14.96 -9.75 -0.55
CA ILE A 479 15.80 -10.08 -1.72
C ILE A 479 17.03 -9.16 -1.76
N LEU A 480 16.85 -7.85 -1.68
CA LEU A 480 17.88 -6.84 -1.97
C LEU A 480 18.46 -6.15 -0.73
N SER A 481 17.80 -6.21 0.44
CA SER A 481 18.36 -5.59 1.65
C SER A 481 19.71 -6.19 2.06
N ARG A 482 20.78 -5.40 1.90
CA ARG A 482 22.17 -5.80 2.20
C ARG A 482 22.41 -6.13 3.67
N VAL A 483 21.72 -5.46 4.58
CA VAL A 483 21.98 -5.56 6.03
C VAL A 483 20.76 -6.06 6.79
N ARG A 484 19.67 -5.29 6.85
CA ARG A 484 18.52 -5.59 7.73
C ARG A 484 17.85 -6.91 7.36
N GLY A 485 17.50 -7.09 6.08
CA GLY A 485 16.89 -8.33 5.59
C GLY A 485 17.81 -9.55 5.74
N ASN A 486 19.10 -9.39 5.44
CA ASN A 486 20.08 -10.45 5.59
C ASN A 486 20.28 -10.89 7.06
N TRP A 487 20.21 -9.97 8.02
CA TRP A 487 20.20 -10.32 9.44
C TRP A 487 18.95 -11.11 9.81
N LEU A 488 17.76 -10.67 9.38
CA LEU A 488 16.53 -11.39 9.65
C LEU A 488 16.57 -12.81 9.07
N LEU A 489 16.97 -12.96 7.80
CA LEU A 489 17.14 -14.25 7.14
C LEU A 489 18.18 -15.13 7.82
N THR A 490 19.26 -14.54 8.32
CA THR A 490 20.26 -15.25 9.12
C THR A 490 19.61 -15.84 10.36
N PHE A 491 18.92 -15.04 11.16
CA PHE A 491 18.27 -15.53 12.37
C PHE A 491 17.21 -16.60 12.06
N LEU A 492 16.38 -16.40 11.04
CA LEU A 492 15.33 -17.36 10.65
C LEU A 492 15.92 -18.70 10.17
N THR A 493 16.99 -18.71 9.39
CA THR A 493 17.55 -19.93 8.77
C THR A 493 18.62 -20.63 9.62
N LEU A 494 19.23 -19.94 10.59
CA LEU A 494 20.32 -20.50 11.37
C LEU A 494 19.97 -21.73 12.22
N PRO A 495 18.78 -21.83 12.85
CA PRO A 495 18.34 -23.08 13.49
C PRO A 495 18.37 -24.26 12.54
N PHE A 496 17.93 -24.07 11.29
CA PHE A 496 17.91 -25.11 10.27
C PHE A 496 19.34 -25.50 9.83
N ILE A 497 20.22 -24.53 9.61
CA ILE A 497 21.65 -24.79 9.30
C ILE A 497 22.31 -25.59 10.44
N CYS A 498 21.96 -25.28 11.69
CA CYS A 498 22.42 -26.03 12.86
C CYS A 498 21.84 -27.45 12.92
N GLN A 499 20.55 -27.65 12.63
CA GLN A 499 19.95 -29.00 12.54
C GLN A 499 20.59 -29.84 11.43
N LEU A 500 20.83 -29.25 10.26
CA LEU A 500 21.52 -29.89 9.14
C LEU A 500 22.94 -30.30 9.53
N SER A 501 23.67 -29.39 10.18
CA SER A 501 25.00 -29.65 10.75
C SER A 501 24.95 -30.78 11.78
N SER A 502 23.94 -30.79 12.65
CA SER A 502 23.76 -31.85 13.63
C SER A 502 23.56 -33.23 12.99
N LEU A 503 22.82 -33.32 11.88
CA LEU A 503 22.58 -34.58 11.18
C LEU A 503 23.83 -35.09 10.45
N SER A 504 24.64 -34.18 9.89
CA SER A 504 25.88 -34.54 9.22
C SER A 504 26.89 -35.17 10.19
N PHE A 505 26.97 -34.68 11.43
CA PHE A 505 27.88 -35.19 12.47
C PHE A 505 27.34 -36.40 13.28
N TYR A 506 26.13 -36.91 13.02
CA TYR A 506 25.48 -37.97 13.82
C TYR A 506 25.92 -39.42 13.47
N HIS A 507 27.12 -39.62 12.89
CA HIS A 507 27.55 -40.92 12.36
C HIS A 507 28.76 -41.53 13.07
N HIS A 508 28.79 -42.87 13.14
CA HIS A 508 29.92 -43.63 13.67
C HIS A 508 31.11 -43.57 12.70
N HIS A 509 32.33 -43.66 13.24
CA HIS A 509 33.60 -43.52 12.49
C HIS A 509 33.74 -44.42 11.25
N TYR A 510 33.00 -45.52 11.16
CA TYR A 510 33.07 -46.48 10.04
C TYR A 510 32.35 -46.05 8.75
N ASP A 511 31.43 -45.08 8.79
CA ASP A 511 30.65 -44.63 7.62
C ASP A 511 31.18 -43.35 6.96
N LYS A 512 32.40 -42.93 7.31
CA LYS A 512 32.96 -41.60 6.95
C LYS A 512 32.97 -41.34 5.44
N SER A 513 33.42 -42.30 4.62
CA SER A 513 33.54 -42.13 3.16
C SER A 513 32.18 -42.02 2.47
N ARG A 514 31.19 -42.83 2.88
CA ARG A 514 29.82 -42.77 2.34
C ARG A 514 29.14 -41.44 2.68
N GLN A 515 29.41 -40.88 3.86
CA GLN A 515 28.88 -39.58 4.26
C GLN A 515 29.58 -38.43 3.55
N GLU A 516 30.90 -38.50 3.37
CA GLU A 516 31.66 -37.56 2.53
C GLU A 516 31.08 -37.52 1.11
N ALA A 517 30.82 -38.68 0.51
CA ALA A 517 30.18 -38.78 -0.79
C ALA A 517 28.76 -38.18 -0.80
N LYS A 518 27.93 -38.44 0.24
CA LYS A 518 26.58 -37.85 0.34
C LYS A 518 26.61 -36.34 0.48
N THR A 519 27.50 -35.80 1.32
CA THR A 519 27.64 -34.35 1.49
C THR A 519 28.20 -33.69 0.24
N ALA A 520 29.15 -34.33 -0.45
CA ALA A 520 29.65 -33.87 -1.74
C ALA A 520 28.55 -33.87 -2.80
N LEU A 521 27.75 -34.94 -2.89
CA LEU A 521 26.61 -35.02 -3.80
C LEU A 521 25.58 -33.92 -3.51
N MET A 522 25.23 -33.70 -2.24
CA MET A 522 24.29 -32.64 -1.84
C MET A 522 24.83 -31.25 -2.21
N THR A 523 26.12 -31.00 -1.99
CA THR A 523 26.78 -29.72 -2.35
C THR A 523 26.76 -29.52 -3.86
N PHE A 524 27.07 -30.58 -4.62
CA PHE A 524 27.05 -30.56 -6.07
C PHE A 524 25.63 -30.30 -6.60
N THR A 525 24.61 -30.97 -6.07
CA THR A 525 23.21 -30.75 -6.49
C THR A 525 22.73 -29.34 -6.20
N LEU A 526 23.10 -28.76 -5.06
CA LEU A 526 22.74 -27.38 -4.71
C LEU A 526 23.50 -26.36 -5.56
N GLY A 527 24.78 -26.61 -5.84
CA GLY A 527 25.56 -25.78 -6.76
C GLY A 527 24.98 -25.80 -8.17
N LEU A 528 24.62 -26.98 -8.67
CA LEU A 528 23.96 -27.14 -9.97
C LEU A 528 22.58 -26.45 -9.99
N SER A 529 21.80 -26.58 -8.91
CA SER A 529 20.51 -25.88 -8.79
C SER A 529 20.69 -24.37 -8.79
N THR A 530 21.68 -23.83 -8.07
CA THR A 530 21.96 -22.40 -8.03
C THR A 530 22.41 -21.89 -9.41
N ALA A 531 23.29 -22.63 -10.08
CA ALA A 531 23.74 -22.30 -11.44
C ALA A 531 22.61 -22.38 -12.47
N PHE A 532 21.73 -23.38 -12.36
CA PHE A 532 20.53 -23.49 -13.21
C PHE A 532 19.59 -22.31 -13.01
N LEU A 533 19.35 -21.90 -11.75
CA LEU A 533 18.58 -20.71 -11.46
C LEU A 533 19.25 -19.50 -12.12
N ILE A 534 20.52 -19.20 -11.87
CA ILE A 534 21.24 -18.06 -12.53
C ILE A 534 21.15 -18.11 -14.07
N TYR A 535 21.19 -19.29 -14.67
CA TYR A 535 21.00 -19.42 -16.12
C TYR A 535 19.56 -19.09 -16.55
N TYR A 536 18.57 -19.58 -15.80
CA TYR A 536 17.15 -19.34 -16.08
C TYR A 536 16.76 -17.87 -15.92
N SER A 537 17.40 -17.10 -15.03
CA SER A 537 17.11 -15.67 -14.89
C SER A 537 17.40 -14.88 -16.16
N ALA A 538 18.36 -15.34 -16.98
CA ALA A 538 18.65 -14.73 -18.28
C ALA A 538 17.63 -15.08 -19.37
N GLN A 539 16.64 -15.93 -19.07
CA GLN A 539 15.57 -16.32 -19.99
C GLN A 539 14.20 -15.80 -19.56
N LEU A 540 14.11 -15.10 -18.43
CA LEU A 540 12.86 -14.52 -17.96
C LEU A 540 12.44 -13.37 -18.88
N ASN A 541 11.18 -13.35 -19.27
CA ASN A 541 10.61 -12.24 -20.03
C ASN A 541 10.21 -11.12 -19.04
N PRO A 542 10.71 -9.89 -19.19
CA PRO A 542 10.32 -8.77 -18.33
C PRO A 542 8.89 -8.28 -18.53
N TYR A 543 8.23 -8.63 -19.65
CA TYR A 543 6.89 -8.13 -19.98
C TYR A 543 5.91 -9.28 -20.28
N ASP A 544 4.69 -9.18 -19.75
CA ASP A 544 3.56 -10.10 -20.01
C ASP A 544 2.26 -9.30 -19.87
N LYS A 545 1.11 -9.90 -20.18
CA LYS A 545 -0.21 -9.26 -20.09
C LYS A 545 -0.53 -8.66 -18.72
N GLY A 546 0.08 -9.17 -17.66
CA GLY A 546 -0.07 -8.64 -16.30
C GLY A 546 0.91 -7.52 -15.95
N TYR A 547 1.97 -7.34 -16.72
CA TYR A 547 3.03 -6.35 -16.49
C TYR A 547 3.48 -5.78 -17.83
N LEU A 548 2.78 -4.74 -18.24
CA LEU A 548 3.00 -4.04 -19.50
C LEU A 548 4.28 -3.18 -19.41
N GLN A 549 4.98 -3.06 -20.53
CA GLN A 549 6.08 -2.11 -20.67
C GLN A 549 5.50 -0.68 -20.61
N ILE A 550 5.92 0.13 -19.65
CA ILE A 550 5.42 1.51 -19.52
C ILE A 550 6.23 2.41 -20.47
N VAL A 551 5.54 3.02 -21.42
CA VAL A 551 6.08 4.04 -22.31
C VAL A 551 5.50 5.40 -21.91
N GLN A 552 6.38 6.32 -21.50
CA GLN A 552 6.01 7.67 -21.13
C GLN A 552 6.17 8.59 -22.34
N LEU A 553 5.07 9.20 -22.78
CA LEU A 553 5.01 10.22 -23.82
C LEU A 553 4.81 11.59 -23.15
N GLU A 554 5.89 12.36 -23.05
CA GLU A 554 5.86 13.73 -22.55
C GLU A 554 5.91 14.74 -23.71
N ASP A 555 4.89 15.57 -23.81
CA ASP A 555 4.79 16.68 -24.76
C ASP A 555 5.08 18.00 -24.05
N VAL A 556 6.32 18.48 -24.16
CA VAL A 556 6.80 19.68 -23.47
C VAL A 556 6.75 20.89 -24.40
N MET A 557 5.83 21.82 -24.14
CA MET A 557 5.73 23.09 -24.85
C MET A 557 6.42 24.19 -24.04
N ASN A 558 7.56 24.69 -24.51
CA ASN A 558 8.23 25.85 -23.93
C ASN A 558 7.88 27.13 -24.71
N LEU A 559 6.98 27.93 -24.14
CA LEU A 559 6.47 29.14 -24.79
C LEU A 559 7.51 30.27 -24.84
N ASP A 560 8.48 30.28 -23.92
CA ASP A 560 9.54 31.30 -23.90
C ASP A 560 10.52 31.14 -25.07
N ARG A 561 10.81 29.88 -25.42
CA ARG A 561 11.71 29.53 -26.52
C ARG A 561 10.97 29.27 -27.83
N ASN A 562 9.64 29.21 -27.78
CA ASN A 562 8.79 28.77 -28.88
C ASN A 562 9.16 27.37 -29.42
N ILE A 563 9.54 26.45 -28.52
CA ILE A 563 9.96 25.09 -28.84
C ILE A 563 8.98 24.10 -28.24
N ARG A 564 8.56 23.11 -29.02
CA ARG A 564 7.85 21.92 -28.56
C ARG A 564 8.79 20.71 -28.65
N GLU A 565 8.99 20.02 -27.54
CA GLU A 565 9.78 18.80 -27.45
C GLU A 565 8.86 17.65 -27.07
N LEU A 566 8.77 16.66 -27.94
CA LEU A 566 8.12 15.39 -27.65
C LEU A 566 9.20 14.40 -27.21
N SER A 567 9.16 13.98 -25.95
CA SER A 567 10.04 12.97 -25.41
C SER A 567 9.28 11.69 -25.12
N LEU A 568 9.74 10.62 -25.75
CA LEU A 568 9.34 9.26 -25.49
C LEU A 568 10.42 8.62 -24.63
N SER A 569 10.04 8.02 -23.50
CA SER A 569 10.94 7.26 -22.66
C SER A 569 10.32 5.93 -22.23
N SER A 570 11.12 4.88 -22.20
CA SER A 570 10.73 3.53 -21.82
C SER A 570 11.87 2.82 -21.13
N THR A 571 11.56 1.81 -20.32
CA THR A 571 12.56 0.98 -19.64
C THR A 571 13.30 -0.01 -20.55
N ASP A 572 12.75 -0.26 -21.74
CA ASP A 572 13.31 -1.13 -22.78
C ASP A 572 12.96 -0.52 -24.14
N ASP A 573 13.48 -1.08 -25.22
CA ASP A 573 13.20 -0.64 -26.58
C ASP A 573 11.69 -0.59 -26.84
N MET A 574 11.21 0.57 -27.31
CA MET A 574 9.80 0.79 -27.65
C MET A 574 9.39 0.05 -28.93
N GLY A 575 10.36 -0.34 -29.78
CA GLY A 575 10.13 -0.95 -31.07
C GLY A 575 9.66 0.07 -32.13
N SER A 576 8.96 -0.42 -33.15
CA SER A 576 8.40 0.40 -34.22
C SER A 576 6.97 0.84 -33.93
N GLY A 577 6.57 1.94 -34.55
CA GLY A 577 5.21 2.45 -34.46
C GLY A 577 5.04 3.80 -35.15
N PHE A 578 4.02 4.53 -34.75
CA PHE A 578 3.70 5.83 -35.32
C PHE A 578 3.16 6.79 -34.26
N ILE A 579 3.52 8.07 -34.42
CA ILE A 579 2.93 9.17 -33.66
C ILE A 579 1.96 9.91 -34.57
N ILE A 580 0.72 10.11 -34.11
CA ILE A 580 -0.35 10.78 -34.85
C ILE A 580 -0.65 12.11 -34.17
N HIS A 581 -0.65 13.20 -34.94
CA HIS A 581 -1.08 14.52 -34.48
C HIS A 581 -1.66 15.34 -35.62
N ASN A 582 -2.91 15.79 -35.48
CA ASN A 582 -3.62 16.58 -36.50
C ASN A 582 -3.47 15.98 -37.91
N ASP A 583 -3.80 14.68 -38.05
CA ASP A 583 -3.68 13.86 -39.27
C ASP A 583 -2.25 13.64 -39.82
N LYS A 584 -1.22 14.19 -39.18
CA LYS A 584 0.18 13.89 -39.53
C LYS A 584 0.63 12.63 -38.80
N VAL A 585 1.18 11.69 -39.56
CA VAL A 585 1.75 10.44 -39.05
C VAL A 585 3.26 10.53 -39.13
N ILE A 586 3.93 10.43 -37.98
CA ILE A 586 5.39 10.40 -37.86
C ILE A 586 5.79 8.95 -37.60
N PRO A 587 6.46 8.26 -38.55
CA PRO A 587 6.92 6.90 -38.33
C PRO A 587 8.07 6.86 -37.32
N LEU A 588 7.99 5.87 -36.43
CA LEU A 588 9.04 5.50 -35.48
C LEU A 588 9.72 4.24 -36.01
N GLU A 589 10.85 4.43 -36.70
CA GLU A 589 11.72 3.33 -37.09
C GLU A 589 12.74 3.12 -35.96
N ASP A 590 12.51 2.11 -35.11
CA ASP A 590 13.38 1.74 -33.98
C ASP A 590 13.46 2.85 -32.89
N GLY A 591 12.42 2.93 -32.07
CA GLY A 591 12.26 4.00 -31.07
C GLY A 591 13.33 4.02 -29.97
N GLY A 592 14.06 2.91 -29.76
CA GLY A 592 15.02 2.76 -28.68
C GLY A 592 14.37 2.98 -27.30
N GLU A 593 15.20 3.25 -26.28
CA GLU A 593 14.72 3.56 -24.92
C GLU A 593 14.27 5.02 -24.78
N ASN A 594 14.89 5.93 -25.55
CA ASN A 594 14.68 7.36 -25.44
C ASN A 594 14.67 7.99 -26.83
N LEU A 595 13.56 8.61 -27.19
CA LEU A 595 13.43 9.37 -28.43
C LEU A 595 12.98 10.79 -28.12
N ARG A 596 13.61 11.76 -28.78
CA ARG A 596 13.27 13.18 -28.68
C ARG A 596 13.02 13.74 -30.05
N ILE A 597 11.83 14.28 -30.26
CA ILE A 597 11.44 14.96 -31.49
C ILE A 597 11.19 16.42 -31.14
N GLN A 598 11.91 17.32 -31.81
CA GLN A 598 11.77 18.74 -31.60
C GLN A 598 11.02 19.38 -32.77
N GLY A 599 10.06 20.25 -32.47
CA GLY A 599 9.32 21.04 -33.45
C GLY A 599 8.97 22.43 -32.92
N ASP A 600 8.30 23.22 -33.76
CA ASP A 600 7.80 24.54 -33.40
C ASP A 600 6.45 24.43 -32.66
N VAL A 601 6.18 25.37 -31.76
CA VAL A 601 4.86 25.50 -31.13
C VAL A 601 3.89 26.08 -32.17
N ILE A 602 2.85 25.31 -32.53
CA ILE A 602 1.91 25.69 -33.61
C ILE A 602 0.79 26.61 -33.07
N GLU A 603 0.36 26.40 -31.82
CA GLU A 603 -0.69 27.20 -31.16
C GLU A 603 -0.33 27.46 -29.69
N SER A 604 -0.54 28.69 -29.23
CA SER A 604 -0.35 29.05 -27.82
C SER A 604 -1.54 28.56 -27.02
N SER A 605 -1.37 27.43 -26.32
CA SER A 605 -2.42 26.86 -25.47
C SER A 605 -2.57 27.57 -24.13
N LEU A 606 -1.64 28.44 -23.73
CA LEU A 606 -1.61 29.14 -22.44
C LEU A 606 -1.36 30.64 -22.61
N GLU A 607 -2.39 31.42 -22.40
CA GLU A 607 -2.36 32.88 -22.36
C GLU A 607 -2.22 33.37 -20.92
N THR A 608 -1.47 34.45 -20.74
CA THR A 608 -1.25 35.03 -19.40
C THR A 608 -1.35 36.53 -19.52
N ILE A 609 -2.34 37.09 -18.86
CA ILE A 609 -2.57 38.52 -18.75
C ILE A 609 -2.10 38.91 -17.35
N TRP A 610 -1.34 39.99 -17.23
CA TRP A 610 -0.96 40.47 -15.91
C TRP A 610 -0.93 41.99 -15.86
N GLU A 611 -1.29 42.53 -14.71
CA GLU A 611 -1.15 43.94 -14.40
C GLU A 611 -0.27 44.10 -13.15
N SER A 612 0.60 45.10 -13.13
CA SER A 612 1.42 45.40 -11.96
C SER A 612 1.26 46.86 -11.56
N ASN A 613 0.93 47.05 -10.28
CA ASN A 613 0.76 48.36 -9.67
C ASN A 613 1.67 48.48 -8.45
N GLU A 614 2.45 49.55 -8.39
CA GLU A 614 3.29 49.85 -7.22
C GLU A 614 2.61 50.89 -6.32
N PHE A 615 2.46 50.56 -5.04
CA PHE A 615 1.93 51.49 -4.03
C PHE A 615 2.73 51.38 -2.73
N LEU A 616 3.32 52.50 -2.31
CA LEU A 616 4.26 52.55 -1.18
C LEU A 616 5.43 51.56 -1.37
N ASP A 617 5.62 50.64 -0.41
CA ASP A 617 6.66 49.61 -0.43
C ASP A 617 6.15 48.25 -0.92
N ARG A 618 4.97 48.22 -1.54
CA ARG A 618 4.32 47.02 -2.07
C ARG A 618 4.16 47.09 -3.58
N ARG A 619 4.30 45.94 -4.22
CA ARG A 619 3.98 45.72 -5.63
C ARG A 619 2.87 44.69 -5.69
N LEU A 620 1.72 45.12 -6.18
CA LEU A 620 0.59 44.24 -6.48
C LEU A 620 0.74 43.75 -7.92
N ILE A 621 0.56 42.45 -8.11
CA ILE A 621 0.59 41.77 -9.41
C ILE A 621 -0.70 40.98 -9.52
N ASP A 622 -1.59 41.39 -10.41
CA ASP A 622 -2.79 40.64 -10.74
C ASP A 622 -2.48 39.77 -11.95
N LEU A 623 -2.28 38.46 -11.74
CA LEU A 623 -2.00 37.50 -12.80
C LEU A 623 -3.28 36.74 -13.15
N THR A 624 -3.69 36.80 -14.42
CA THR A 624 -4.76 35.98 -14.98
C THR A 624 -4.15 34.97 -15.95
N ILE A 625 -4.40 33.68 -15.70
CA ILE A 625 -3.99 32.58 -16.56
C ILE A 625 -5.23 32.10 -17.30
N GLU A 626 -5.16 32.10 -18.64
CA GLU A 626 -6.17 31.54 -19.53
C GLU A 626 -5.55 30.39 -20.30
N SER A 627 -6.27 29.29 -20.47
CA SER A 627 -5.79 28.18 -21.27
C SER A 627 -6.90 27.63 -22.14
N LEU A 628 -6.58 27.36 -23.40
CA LEU A 628 -7.45 26.59 -24.30
C LEU A 628 -7.48 25.11 -23.90
N LEU A 629 -6.45 24.65 -23.18
CA LEU A 629 -6.38 23.32 -22.61
C LEU A 629 -6.78 23.45 -21.14
N GLU A 630 -7.88 22.84 -20.73
CA GLU A 630 -8.19 22.64 -19.31
C GLU A 630 -7.02 21.85 -18.68
N PRO A 631 -6.18 22.48 -17.84
CA PRO A 631 -5.05 21.81 -17.24
C PRO A 631 -5.49 21.12 -15.95
N GLU A 632 -4.97 19.93 -15.71
CA GLU A 632 -5.21 19.18 -14.48
C GLU A 632 -4.42 19.74 -13.30
N GLU A 633 -3.28 20.38 -13.53
CA GLU A 633 -2.47 21.00 -12.47
C GLU A 633 -1.76 22.26 -13.02
N ILE A 634 -1.72 23.32 -12.21
CA ILE A 634 -0.85 24.47 -12.46
C ILE A 634 0.15 24.60 -11.31
N ILE A 635 1.43 24.57 -11.65
CA ILE A 635 2.54 24.82 -10.75
C ILE A 635 3.08 26.22 -11.03
N LEU A 636 3.07 27.07 -10.01
CA LEU A 636 3.61 28.42 -10.06
C LEU A 636 4.86 28.51 -9.18
N GLU A 637 6.02 28.63 -9.81
CA GLU A 637 7.30 28.85 -9.12
C GLU A 637 7.71 30.31 -9.21
N LEU A 638 8.21 30.83 -8.10
CA LEU A 638 8.77 32.17 -7.97
C LEU A 638 10.30 32.07 -8.00
N LYS A 639 10.97 32.89 -8.80
CA LYS A 639 12.45 33.01 -8.78
C LYS A 639 12.87 34.47 -8.80
N SER A 640 13.75 34.91 -7.91
CA SER A 640 14.26 36.27 -7.91
C SER A 640 15.74 36.34 -7.56
N ASP A 641 16.45 37.29 -8.17
CA ASP A 641 17.83 37.61 -7.82
C ASP A 641 17.93 38.32 -6.45
N ALA A 642 16.84 38.94 -6.00
CA ALA A 642 16.71 39.60 -4.71
C ALA A 642 15.88 38.76 -3.73
N PRO A 643 15.96 39.02 -2.41
CA PRO A 643 15.09 38.36 -1.45
C PRO A 643 13.60 38.54 -1.78
N LEU A 644 12.89 37.43 -1.91
CA LEU A 644 11.44 37.30 -2.04
C LEU A 644 10.80 37.61 -0.70
N VAL A 645 9.93 38.62 -0.72
CA VAL A 645 9.04 38.93 0.38
C VAL A 645 7.64 39.00 -0.22
N LEU A 646 6.90 37.90 -0.08
CA LEU A 646 5.49 37.80 -0.44
C LEU A 646 4.67 38.17 0.80
N TYR A 647 3.91 39.26 0.70
CA TYR A 647 3.06 39.75 1.78
C TYR A 647 1.68 39.09 1.78
N ASP A 648 1.15 38.79 0.60
CA ASP A 648 -0.21 38.28 0.45
C ASP A 648 -0.34 37.46 -0.83
N CYS A 649 -1.06 36.34 -0.72
CA CYS A 649 -1.40 35.41 -1.78
C CYS A 649 -2.61 34.59 -1.29
N PRO A 650 -3.67 34.43 -2.10
CA PRO A 650 -4.84 33.66 -1.69
C PRO A 650 -4.59 32.14 -1.67
N PHE A 651 -3.44 31.69 -2.15
CA PHE A 651 -3.07 30.29 -2.17
C PHE A 651 -1.95 30.00 -1.16
N PRO A 652 -1.92 28.80 -0.56
CA PRO A 652 -0.78 28.34 0.21
C PRO A 652 0.52 28.46 -0.60
N TYR A 653 1.60 28.87 0.07
CA TYR A 653 2.90 29.03 -0.56
C TYR A 653 4.05 28.70 0.38
N GLU A 654 5.15 28.21 -0.19
CA GLU A 654 6.41 27.97 0.51
C GLU A 654 7.51 28.86 -0.08
N ILE A 655 8.16 29.67 0.75
CA ILE A 655 9.39 30.38 0.37
C ILE A 655 10.57 29.56 0.84
N GLN A 656 11.50 29.23 -0.08
CA GLN A 656 12.67 28.46 0.27
C GLN A 656 13.57 29.22 1.27
N PRO A 657 14.39 28.50 2.07
CA PRO A 657 15.29 29.12 3.04
C PRO A 657 16.29 30.12 2.45
N ASP A 658 16.54 30.04 1.14
CA ASP A 658 17.41 30.99 0.42
C ASP A 658 16.75 32.36 0.20
N LEU A 659 15.45 32.47 0.47
CA LEU A 659 14.58 33.61 0.20
C LEU A 659 14.63 34.07 -1.25
N ARG A 660 15.01 33.23 -2.21
CA ARG A 660 15.14 33.62 -3.63
C ARG A 660 14.25 32.81 -4.52
N SER A 661 13.72 31.71 -4.01
CA SER A 661 12.71 30.93 -4.69
C SER A 661 11.55 30.62 -3.78
N GLY A 662 10.40 30.36 -4.40
CA GLY A 662 9.21 29.91 -3.69
C GLY A 662 8.28 29.17 -4.63
N ARG A 663 7.29 28.50 -4.06
CA ARG A 663 6.26 27.77 -4.79
C ARG A 663 4.90 28.16 -4.26
N ILE A 664 3.95 28.37 -5.15
CA ILE A 664 2.54 28.59 -4.83
C ILE A 664 1.77 27.33 -5.22
N TYR A 665 0.96 26.81 -4.30
CA TYR A 665 0.18 25.59 -4.48
C TYR A 665 -1.23 25.93 -4.93
N ILE A 666 -1.52 25.79 -6.22
CA ILE A 666 -2.83 26.12 -6.81
C ILE A 666 -3.81 24.92 -6.70
N GLY A 667 -3.32 23.68 -6.68
CA GLY A 667 -4.17 22.48 -6.63
C GLY A 667 -4.51 21.90 -8.00
N LEU A 668 -5.41 20.92 -8.02
CA LEU A 668 -5.87 20.22 -9.23
C LEU A 668 -7.09 20.89 -9.86
N ASN A 669 -7.23 20.74 -11.18
CA ASN A 669 -8.32 21.26 -12.01
C ASN A 669 -8.69 22.72 -11.68
N PRO A 670 -7.75 23.67 -11.71
CA PRO A 670 -8.06 25.06 -11.41
C PRO A 670 -9.09 25.65 -12.37
N PRO A 671 -10.01 26.51 -11.87
CA PRO A 671 -10.98 27.17 -12.72
C PRO A 671 -10.28 28.09 -13.73
N MET A 672 -10.81 28.14 -14.96
CA MET A 672 -10.33 29.02 -16.02
C MET A 672 -11.37 30.09 -16.35
N PRO A 673 -11.00 31.39 -16.40
CA PRO A 673 -9.67 31.95 -16.15
C PRO A 673 -9.26 31.88 -14.67
N LEU A 674 -7.99 31.53 -14.41
CA LEU A 674 -7.42 31.48 -13.07
C LEU A 674 -6.82 32.84 -12.71
N ASN A 675 -7.36 33.48 -11.65
CA ASN A 675 -6.87 34.76 -11.16
C ASN A 675 -6.03 34.59 -9.89
N ILE A 676 -4.81 35.09 -9.91
CA ILE A 676 -3.81 34.97 -8.85
C ILE A 676 -3.29 36.37 -8.49
N PRO A 677 -3.94 37.07 -7.54
CA PRO A 677 -3.41 38.30 -6.99
C PRO A 677 -2.20 38.00 -6.09
N LEU A 678 -1.08 38.65 -6.36
CA LEU A 678 0.17 38.50 -5.62
C LEU A 678 0.64 39.85 -5.09
N VAL A 679 1.00 39.93 -3.81
CA VAL A 679 1.51 41.17 -3.21
C VAL A 679 2.94 40.96 -2.76
N PHE A 680 3.90 41.49 -3.52
CA PHE A 680 5.32 41.44 -3.20
C PHE A 680 5.82 42.73 -2.55
N SER A 681 7.00 42.67 -1.93
CA SER A 681 7.75 43.90 -1.65
C SER A 681 8.19 44.57 -2.94
N LYS A 682 8.27 45.91 -2.93
CA LYS A 682 8.70 46.70 -4.09
C LYS A 682 10.08 46.30 -4.62
N ASN A 683 10.95 45.82 -3.75
CA ASN A 683 12.31 45.39 -4.12
C ASN A 683 12.35 43.94 -4.64
N SER A 684 11.32 43.14 -4.35
CA SER A 684 11.19 41.78 -4.85
C SER A 684 10.70 41.84 -6.30
N LYS A 685 11.52 41.34 -7.22
CA LYS A 685 11.22 41.25 -8.64
C LYS A 685 11.27 39.77 -9.05
N PRO A 686 10.23 38.99 -8.73
CA PRO A 686 10.20 37.58 -9.06
C PRO A 686 9.91 37.38 -10.55
N ASP A 687 10.65 36.51 -11.22
CA ASP A 687 10.16 35.83 -12.40
C ASP A 687 9.14 34.77 -11.96
N LEU A 688 8.00 34.71 -12.67
CA LEU A 688 7.00 33.67 -12.46
C LEU A 688 7.20 32.58 -13.50
N LEU A 689 7.53 31.37 -13.06
CA LEU A 689 7.59 30.19 -13.91
C LEU A 689 6.27 29.44 -13.74
N ILE A 690 5.46 29.46 -14.79
CA ILE A 690 4.19 28.76 -14.86
C ILE A 690 4.42 27.44 -15.59
N THR A 691 4.05 26.34 -14.94
CA THR A 691 3.98 25.02 -15.55
C THR A 691 2.55 24.51 -15.47
N ALA A 692 1.86 24.42 -16.61
CA ALA A 692 0.55 23.82 -16.71
C ALA A 692 0.67 22.37 -17.20
N LEU A 693 -0.01 21.45 -16.53
CA LEU A 693 0.08 20.01 -16.75
C LEU A 693 -1.28 19.47 -17.15
N LYS A 694 -1.30 18.58 -18.14
CA LYS A 694 -2.50 17.87 -18.58
C LYS A 694 -2.15 16.40 -18.82
N GLY A 695 -2.87 15.48 -18.22
CA GLY A 695 -2.64 14.03 -18.34
C GLY A 695 -2.81 13.54 -19.77
N ASN A 696 -3.72 14.13 -20.54
CA ASN A 696 -3.88 13.74 -21.94
C ASN A 696 -2.98 14.56 -22.89
N SER A 697 -2.12 13.86 -23.63
CA SER A 697 -1.39 14.45 -24.76
C SER A 697 -2.28 14.59 -25.98
N THR A 698 -2.06 15.67 -26.74
CA THR A 698 -2.67 15.83 -28.08
C THR A 698 -2.03 14.93 -29.15
N TYR A 699 -1.00 14.16 -28.76
CA TYR A 699 -0.38 13.14 -29.59
C TYR A 699 -0.94 11.76 -29.25
N ASP A 700 -1.29 11.01 -30.29
CA ASP A 700 -1.55 9.58 -30.18
C ASP A 700 -0.33 8.78 -30.56
N LEU A 701 0.09 7.90 -29.65
CA LEU A 701 1.18 6.96 -29.88
C LEU A 701 0.58 5.58 -30.13
N VAL A 702 0.91 4.99 -31.27
CA VAL A 702 0.55 3.61 -31.62
C VAL A 702 1.83 2.84 -31.84
N LEU A 703 2.09 1.85 -31.00
CA LEU A 703 3.27 0.97 -31.10
C LEU A 703 2.83 -0.41 -31.58
N ASP A 704 3.71 -1.10 -32.32
CA ASP A 704 3.41 -2.42 -32.89
C ASP A 704 3.44 -3.55 -31.83
N LYS A 705 3.93 -3.27 -30.62
CA LYS A 705 3.98 -4.22 -29.50
C LYS A 705 2.66 -4.26 -28.74
N GLU A 706 2.16 -5.46 -28.43
CA GLU A 706 0.87 -5.68 -27.75
C GLU A 706 0.93 -5.45 -26.23
N ASP A 707 2.11 -5.56 -25.61
CA ASP A 707 2.28 -5.53 -24.15
C ASP A 707 2.82 -4.16 -23.64
N ILE A 708 2.18 -3.06 -24.06
CA ILE A 708 2.59 -1.69 -23.71
C ILE A 708 1.46 -0.92 -23.02
N ASP A 709 1.80 -0.23 -21.93
CA ASP A 709 0.98 0.81 -21.32
C ASP A 709 1.56 2.19 -21.66
N ILE A 710 0.76 3.07 -22.25
CA ILE A 710 1.22 4.38 -22.73
C ILE A 710 0.72 5.45 -21.76
N LYS A 711 1.62 5.98 -20.95
CA LYS A 711 1.33 7.13 -20.09
C LYS A 711 1.64 8.41 -20.86
N LYS A 712 0.61 9.18 -21.14
CA LYS A 712 0.74 10.46 -21.84
C LYS A 712 0.79 11.60 -20.81
N ARG A 713 1.45 12.70 -21.16
CA ARG A 713 1.39 13.95 -20.40
C ARG A 713 1.77 15.13 -21.29
N THR A 714 1.03 16.23 -21.19
CA THR A 714 1.41 17.52 -21.77
C THR A 714 1.91 18.44 -20.66
N ILE A 715 3.03 19.11 -20.90
CA ILE A 715 3.68 20.05 -19.98
C ILE A 715 3.90 21.37 -20.71
N ILE A 716 3.18 22.41 -20.33
CA ILE A 716 3.33 23.76 -20.91
C ILE A 716 4.10 24.62 -19.93
N LYS A 717 5.23 25.18 -20.37
CA LYS A 717 6.11 26.03 -19.56
C LYS A 717 6.14 27.45 -20.12
N LYS A 718 5.94 28.43 -19.26
CA LYS A 718 6.01 29.86 -19.59
C LYS A 718 6.64 30.63 -18.44
N THR A 719 7.54 31.55 -18.75
CA THR A 719 8.18 32.45 -17.79
C THR A 719 7.68 33.86 -18.00
N ILE A 720 7.12 34.48 -16.97
CA ILE A 720 6.77 35.89 -16.96
C ILE A 720 7.89 36.66 -16.28
N ARG A 721 8.58 37.52 -17.04
CA ARG A 721 9.62 38.43 -16.54
C ARG A 721 9.08 39.85 -16.42
N PHE A 722 8.90 40.35 -15.20
CA PHE A 722 8.34 41.69 -15.01
C PHE A 722 9.28 42.84 -15.42
N ASP A 723 10.59 42.58 -15.52
CA ASP A 723 11.58 43.62 -15.81
C ASP A 723 11.70 43.99 -17.30
N GLU A 724 11.28 43.10 -18.21
CA GLU A 724 11.42 43.32 -19.66
C GLU A 724 10.33 44.25 -20.22
N PHE A 725 9.16 44.32 -19.59
CA PHE A 725 7.97 45.00 -20.14
C PHE A 725 7.84 46.49 -19.81
N ILE A 726 8.54 47.00 -18.78
CA ILE A 726 8.48 48.43 -18.42
C ILE A 726 9.13 49.31 -19.51
N ARG A 727 10.05 48.75 -20.31
CA ARG A 727 10.73 49.48 -21.40
C ARG A 727 9.81 49.79 -22.59
N ASP A 728 8.88 48.90 -22.95
CA ASP A 728 8.02 49.10 -24.14
C ASP A 728 6.94 50.19 -23.96
N LYS A 729 6.47 50.42 -22.73
CA LYS A 729 5.54 51.54 -22.43
C LYS A 729 6.23 52.90 -22.35
N THR A 730 7.56 52.95 -22.15
CA THR A 730 8.30 54.22 -22.09
C THR A 730 8.86 54.68 -23.44
N GLU A 731 8.95 53.80 -24.44
CA GLU A 731 9.32 54.19 -25.82
C GLU A 731 8.12 54.49 -26.73
N SER A 732 6.89 54.19 -26.28
CA SER A 732 5.62 54.45 -27.00
C SER A 732 4.83 55.65 -26.46
N GLN A 733 5.37 56.40 -25.49
CA GLN A 733 4.92 57.73 -25.04
C GLN A 733 5.99 58.76 -25.35
#